data_AF-A0AAD5H0U4-F1
#
_entry.id   AF-A0AAD5H0U4-F1
#
_cell.length_a   1.000
_cell.length_b   1.000
_cell.length_c   1.000
_cell.angle_alpha   90.00
_cell.angle_beta   90.00
_cell.angle_gamma   90.00
#
_symmetry.space_group_name_H-M   'P 1'
#
loop_
_entity.id
_entity.type
_entity.pdbx_description
1 polymer ?
#
loop_
_entity_poly.entity_id
_entity_poly.type
_entity_poly.pdbx_seq_one_letter_code
_entity_poly.pdbx_strand_id
1 'polypeptide(L)'
;MAGAKEADGAAAWIQEHLPEFGRITGTKFAGGSSWSSAYIYSMDSGRQLFVKTALGRDPEAMFKGEAEGLRAMHATQTIRVPEVYHYGPLPGPPGGGALRGGGSFIVMECLDMRGRCDQAELGRQMARMHLAEPQHDHAGQFGFVCDNTIGGTPQPNPWTDDWVTFFREHRLRHQLKLAANSRLNQLAEPLLRPGAMESLFGGIQVKPSVLHGDLWSGNIAAVDGQPCIFDPATYYGHHEAEWGMSWCAGFGAAFWSGYHELIPREPGFDERADLYTLYHKLNHYNLFGSGYLGDCERLLGRLPHIHPQVLAAKLAAAREKNRLAQQRFRQRRRQRQQEAGEQCEVLQQEIEQLEVEIEALRAQNCMYQRVLAVRDAMLQTFTSMQPPEVQAASLQQAGAAPAQPQQQGQTVPLPQLPAPEAAGGLAHALSELPSEGELEAAEQSAASAEMQAAEEAAQEPQAGAHEGAAVASSGADGLQGSSSGLAVSEAGAAVGSAPQSLLGEAHRSGVASSLDGSALQEVEEVPPPSNKALLARIQSWAGPEDLLDFVRQWQAELRVSYQAADAAGFDAGSVAELEALVQRMTEMWWHVGQLRPAYLSYLAHVALPENSGQLALWREIASEVMPYINDTGLALVRRSWHNYSKRLAKVAVGVSKWVQKLQAYAVQQPESLVINAQRALELAEISSHIAAAVQEEYVASMELVARQFPVSNILLKAYTNYRCAPYLPDIVAIVYNIVCLDSEQRAAEAMGEYRPRLPASRPAPSSRIPGVPPPEAAADTTQQP
;
A
#
# COMPACT_ATOMS: atom_id res chain seq x y z
N MET A 1 44.53 24.79 7.86
CA MET A 1 45.28 24.78 6.58
C MET A 1 44.45 25.18 5.35
N ALA A 2 43.10 25.15 5.39
CA ALA A 2 42.26 25.58 4.25
C ALA A 2 42.34 27.11 3.97
N GLY A 3 42.21 27.96 5.00
CA GLY A 3 42.19 29.43 4.84
C GLY A 3 43.49 30.10 4.36
N ALA A 4 44.61 29.37 4.26
CA ALA A 4 45.86 29.88 3.67
C ALA A 4 45.84 29.77 2.13
N LYS A 5 45.22 28.71 1.57
CA LYS A 5 45.14 28.50 0.12
C LYS A 5 44.11 29.41 -0.58
N GLU A 6 43.10 29.88 0.16
CA GLU A 6 42.05 30.79 -0.32
C GLU A 6 42.58 32.21 -0.58
N ALA A 7 43.47 32.68 0.29
CA ALA A 7 44.10 33.99 0.17
C ALA A 7 45.11 34.05 -1.00
N ASP A 8 45.64 32.92 -1.45
CA ASP A 8 46.69 32.87 -2.48
C ASP A 8 46.16 33.25 -3.88
N GLY A 9 44.92 32.89 -4.22
CA GLY A 9 44.31 33.19 -5.53
C GLY A 9 43.98 34.68 -5.72
N ALA A 10 43.34 35.29 -4.72
CA ALA A 10 43.05 36.73 -4.74
C ALA A 10 44.33 37.57 -4.68
N ALA A 11 45.33 37.14 -3.89
CA ALA A 11 46.62 37.82 -3.80
C ALA A 11 47.37 37.85 -5.15
N ALA A 12 47.39 36.72 -5.87
CA ALA A 12 48.00 36.63 -7.20
C ALA A 12 47.30 37.57 -8.18
N TRP A 13 45.96 37.58 -8.18
CA TRP A 13 45.18 38.47 -9.04
C TRP A 13 45.49 39.94 -8.78
N ILE A 14 45.52 40.36 -7.50
CA ILE A 14 45.80 41.74 -7.10
C ILE A 14 47.20 42.17 -7.58
N GLN A 15 48.21 41.32 -7.44
CA GLN A 15 49.58 41.62 -7.88
C GLN A 15 49.70 41.78 -9.40
N GLU A 16 48.87 41.07 -10.16
CA GLU A 16 48.86 41.12 -11.63
C GLU A 16 48.03 42.30 -12.16
N HIS A 17 46.88 42.59 -11.56
CA HIS A 17 45.88 43.49 -12.12
C HIS A 17 45.76 44.85 -11.42
N LEU A 18 46.31 44.99 -10.20
CA LEU A 18 46.32 46.25 -9.43
C LEU A 18 47.75 46.68 -9.05
N PRO A 19 48.70 46.75 -10.01
CA PRO A 19 50.10 47.07 -9.73
C PRO A 19 50.30 48.47 -9.12
N GLU A 20 49.37 49.39 -9.30
CA GLU A 20 49.39 50.74 -8.73
C GLU A 20 49.29 50.77 -7.20
N PHE A 21 48.91 49.65 -6.57
CA PHE A 21 48.89 49.53 -5.11
C PHE A 21 50.23 49.03 -4.54
N GLY A 22 51.16 48.58 -5.38
CA GLY A 22 52.45 48.03 -4.96
C GLY A 22 52.40 46.54 -4.64
N ARG A 23 53.48 46.00 -4.05
CA ARG A 23 53.60 44.57 -3.72
C ARG A 23 52.98 44.28 -2.36
N ILE A 24 52.21 43.21 -2.27
CA ILE A 24 51.75 42.63 -1.01
C ILE A 24 52.95 42.24 -0.14
N THR A 25 53.05 42.84 1.04
CA THR A 25 54.07 42.58 2.07
C THR A 25 53.53 41.74 3.24
N GLY A 26 52.21 41.64 3.40
CA GLY A 26 51.59 40.82 4.42
C GLY A 26 50.10 40.63 4.22
N THR A 27 49.59 39.54 4.79
CA THR A 27 48.17 39.17 4.76
C THR A 27 47.70 38.90 6.19
N LYS A 28 46.57 39.49 6.57
CA LYS A 28 45.95 39.30 7.88
C LYS A 28 44.50 38.83 7.70
N PHE A 29 44.13 37.73 8.35
CA PHE A 29 42.73 37.33 8.44
C PHE A 29 41.95 38.33 9.32
N ALA A 30 40.87 38.88 8.78
CA ALA A 30 40.06 39.92 9.41
C ALA A 30 38.74 39.40 10.00
N GLY A 31 38.37 38.15 9.71
CA GLY A 31 37.14 37.52 10.19
C GLY A 31 36.40 36.78 9.07
N GLY A 32 35.23 36.25 9.39
CA GLY A 32 34.38 35.58 8.40
C GLY A 32 32.98 35.31 8.93
N SER A 33 32.07 35.05 8.01
CA SER A 33 30.72 34.56 8.23
C SER A 33 30.61 33.08 7.84
N SER A 34 29.42 32.48 7.92
CA SER A 34 29.21 31.12 7.40
C SER A 34 29.18 31.05 5.86
N TRP A 35 29.34 32.18 5.16
CA TRP A 35 29.31 32.25 3.68
C TRP A 35 30.45 33.07 3.05
N SER A 36 31.30 33.75 3.83
CA SER A 36 32.44 34.52 3.33
C SER A 36 33.59 34.64 4.35
N SER A 37 34.82 34.74 3.85
CA SER A 37 36.04 35.02 4.63
C SER A 37 36.57 36.40 4.26
N ALA A 38 37.16 37.13 5.21
CA ALA A 38 37.70 38.47 5.01
C ALA A 38 39.19 38.55 5.37
N TYR A 39 39.95 39.29 4.57
CA TYR A 39 41.39 39.45 4.66
C TYR A 39 41.80 40.91 4.43
N ILE A 40 42.87 41.32 5.08
CA ILE A 40 43.56 42.60 4.85
C ILE A 40 44.92 42.29 4.23
N TYR A 41 45.19 42.87 3.06
CA TYR A 41 46.49 42.83 2.39
C TYR A 41 47.21 44.15 2.59
N SER A 42 48.39 44.10 3.21
CA SER A 42 49.29 45.24 3.36
C SER A 42 50.23 45.33 2.17
N MET A 43 50.39 46.54 1.62
CA MET A 43 51.26 46.80 0.47
C MET A 43 52.57 47.49 0.89
N ASP A 44 53.64 47.33 0.09
CA ASP A 44 54.91 48.05 0.26
C ASP A 44 54.77 49.56 0.06
N SER A 45 53.74 50.00 -0.67
CA SER A 45 53.33 51.40 -0.79
C SER A 45 52.81 52.00 0.53
N GLY A 46 52.56 51.17 1.55
CA GLY A 46 51.91 51.57 2.81
C GLY A 46 50.38 51.56 2.76
N ARG A 47 49.76 51.30 1.59
CA ARG A 47 48.31 51.15 1.44
C ARG A 47 47.85 49.77 1.93
N GLN A 48 46.55 49.65 2.24
CA GLN A 48 45.90 48.40 2.60
C GLN A 48 44.68 48.14 1.71
N LEU A 49 44.46 46.87 1.34
CA LEU A 49 43.28 46.41 0.64
C LEU A 49 42.47 45.46 1.52
N PHE A 50 41.15 45.62 1.52
CA PHE A 50 40.24 44.70 2.17
C PHE A 50 39.64 43.77 1.11
N VAL A 51 39.70 42.46 1.37
CA VAL A 51 39.32 41.44 0.40
C VAL A 51 38.41 40.44 1.07
N LYS A 52 37.27 40.16 0.45
CA LYS A 52 36.40 39.06 0.85
C LYS A 52 36.46 37.96 -0.18
N THR A 53 36.40 36.71 0.27
CA THR A 53 36.34 35.51 -0.57
C THR A 53 35.16 34.63 -0.16
N ALA A 54 34.57 33.90 -1.11
CA ALA A 54 33.49 32.95 -0.88
C ALA A 54 33.69 31.72 -1.77
N LEU A 55 33.57 30.52 -1.18
CA LEU A 55 33.73 29.24 -1.88
C LEU A 55 32.39 28.55 -2.10
N GLY A 56 32.28 27.78 -3.18
CA GLY A 56 31.13 26.89 -3.41
C GLY A 56 29.80 27.60 -3.70
N ARG A 57 29.84 28.90 -4.01
CA ARG A 57 28.69 29.71 -4.40
C ARG A 57 28.91 30.28 -5.79
N ASP A 58 27.81 30.65 -6.44
CA ASP A 58 27.83 31.29 -7.75
C ASP A 58 28.82 32.48 -7.71
N PRO A 59 29.88 32.44 -8.52
CA PRO A 59 30.92 33.45 -8.52
C PRO A 59 30.39 34.87 -8.78
N GLU A 60 29.25 35.00 -9.46
CA GLU A 60 28.76 36.29 -9.92
C GLU A 60 27.60 36.87 -9.12
N ALA A 61 26.87 36.12 -8.30
CA ALA A 61 25.65 36.66 -7.68
C ALA A 61 25.94 37.52 -6.42
N MET A 62 26.78 37.04 -5.51
CA MET A 62 26.95 37.66 -4.17
C MET A 62 27.78 38.95 -4.23
N PHE A 63 29.04 38.86 -4.68
CA PHE A 63 29.95 40.00 -4.68
C PHE A 63 29.68 41.01 -5.80
N LYS A 64 29.01 40.63 -6.89
CA LYS A 64 28.46 41.59 -7.85
C LYS A 64 27.38 42.44 -7.20
N GLY A 65 26.45 41.82 -6.49
CA GLY A 65 25.41 42.52 -5.75
C GLY A 65 25.97 43.53 -4.74
N GLU A 66 26.97 43.10 -3.97
CA GLU A 66 27.68 43.97 -3.03
C GLU A 66 28.43 45.11 -3.74
N ALA A 67 29.17 44.81 -4.81
CA ALA A 67 29.92 45.79 -5.58
C ALA A 67 29.04 46.85 -6.23
N GLU A 68 27.98 46.43 -6.92
CA GLU A 68 27.01 47.34 -7.53
C GLU A 68 26.26 48.16 -6.48
N GLY A 69 25.96 47.57 -5.32
CA GLY A 69 25.38 48.29 -4.19
C GLY A 69 26.28 49.40 -3.65
N LEU A 70 27.55 49.07 -3.39
CA LEU A 70 28.55 50.05 -2.96
C LEU A 70 28.77 51.15 -4.01
N ARG A 71 28.81 50.81 -5.30
CA ARG A 71 28.92 51.80 -6.40
C ARG A 71 27.71 52.72 -6.45
N ALA A 72 26.49 52.18 -6.33
CA ALA A 72 25.26 52.96 -6.33
C ALA A 72 25.21 53.96 -5.17
N MET A 73 25.60 53.53 -3.97
CA MET A 73 25.69 54.42 -2.81
C MET A 73 26.86 55.40 -2.91
N HIS A 74 28.01 55.00 -3.46
CA HIS A 74 29.14 55.90 -3.66
C HIS A 74 28.80 57.03 -4.65
N ALA A 75 28.05 56.72 -5.70
CA ALA A 75 27.62 57.68 -6.72
C ALA A 75 26.71 58.80 -6.18
N THR A 76 26.05 58.61 -5.02
CA THR A 76 25.25 59.67 -4.40
C THR A 76 26.11 60.78 -3.80
N GLN A 77 27.38 60.50 -3.50
CA GLN A 77 28.30 61.41 -2.82
C GLN A 77 27.79 61.93 -1.46
N THR A 78 27.10 61.07 -0.69
CA THR A 78 26.46 61.47 0.59
C THR A 78 27.10 60.87 1.85
N ILE A 79 27.03 59.56 2.02
CA ILE A 79 27.60 58.82 3.16
C ILE A 79 28.85 58.07 2.73
N ARG A 80 29.82 57.89 3.62
CA ARG A 80 31.03 57.13 3.30
C ARG A 80 30.70 55.64 3.13
N VAL A 81 31.15 55.08 2.02
CA VAL A 81 31.16 53.64 1.74
C VAL A 81 32.55 53.24 1.21
N PRO A 82 33.00 51.99 1.39
CA PRO A 82 34.23 51.50 0.78
C PRO A 82 34.21 51.63 -0.75
N GLU A 83 35.29 52.14 -1.33
CA GLU A 83 35.47 52.11 -2.79
C GLU A 83 35.74 50.68 -3.27
N VAL A 84 35.07 50.26 -4.35
CA VAL A 84 35.22 48.92 -4.93
C VAL A 84 36.20 48.97 -6.09
N TYR A 85 37.33 48.26 -5.96
CA TYR A 85 38.32 48.15 -7.02
C TYR A 85 37.99 47.03 -8.00
N HIS A 86 37.57 45.87 -7.51
CA HIS A 86 37.23 44.72 -8.36
C HIS A 86 36.31 43.73 -7.67
N TYR A 87 35.53 42.98 -8.44
CA TYR A 87 34.92 41.72 -8.01
C TYR A 87 34.97 40.72 -9.17
N GLY A 88 35.03 39.43 -8.86
CA GLY A 88 35.08 38.41 -9.89
C GLY A 88 35.20 36.99 -9.35
N PRO A 89 35.31 36.00 -10.25
CA PRO A 89 35.56 34.62 -9.87
C PRO A 89 36.94 34.48 -9.21
N LEU A 90 37.01 33.73 -8.11
CA LEU A 90 38.24 33.49 -7.37
C LEU A 90 39.18 32.61 -8.21
N PRO A 91 40.38 33.09 -8.58
CA PRO A 91 41.32 32.29 -9.36
C PRO A 91 41.80 31.05 -8.60
N GLY A 92 42.01 29.95 -9.33
CA GLY A 92 42.63 28.75 -8.78
C GLY A 92 44.09 28.99 -8.36
N PRO A 93 44.67 28.10 -7.53
CA PRO A 93 46.07 28.25 -7.11
C PRO A 93 47.03 28.27 -8.31
N PRO A 94 48.19 28.94 -8.18
CA PRO A 94 49.21 28.95 -9.23
C PRO A 94 49.63 27.52 -9.60
N GLY A 95 49.52 27.15 -10.89
CA GLY A 95 49.84 25.81 -11.40
C GLY A 95 48.68 25.03 -12.05
N GLY A 96 47.49 25.64 -12.18
CA GLY A 96 46.41 25.08 -13.00
C GLY A 96 45.62 23.98 -12.28
N GLY A 97 44.69 24.39 -11.42
CA GLY A 97 43.65 23.52 -10.89
C GLY A 97 42.41 24.35 -10.58
N ALA A 98 41.27 24.03 -11.20
CA ALA A 98 40.01 24.64 -10.82
C ALA A 98 39.72 24.31 -9.34
N LEU A 99 39.35 25.31 -8.54
CA LEU A 99 38.80 25.07 -7.20
C LEU A 99 37.55 24.19 -7.37
N ARG A 100 37.54 22.98 -6.78
CA ARG A 100 36.36 22.11 -6.78
C ARG A 100 35.20 22.87 -6.11
N GLY A 101 34.24 23.34 -6.92
CA GLY A 101 33.08 24.12 -6.46
C GLY A 101 33.10 25.61 -6.83
N GLY A 102 34.18 26.12 -7.44
CA GLY A 102 34.29 27.54 -7.77
C GLY A 102 34.34 28.46 -6.54
N GLY A 103 34.40 29.77 -6.78
CA GLY A 103 34.34 30.78 -5.74
C GLY A 103 34.40 32.18 -6.35
N SER A 104 34.23 33.20 -5.51
CA SER A 104 34.35 34.61 -5.89
C SER A 104 35.05 35.43 -4.84
N PHE A 105 35.47 36.62 -5.25
CA PHE A 105 36.08 37.60 -4.37
C PHE A 105 35.70 39.02 -4.76
N ILE A 106 35.84 39.92 -3.80
CA ILE A 106 35.75 41.37 -3.97
C ILE A 106 36.96 42.02 -3.32
N VAL A 107 37.53 43.01 -4.00
CA VAL A 107 38.65 43.83 -3.55
C VAL A 107 38.15 45.26 -3.40
N MET A 108 38.30 45.79 -2.20
CA MET A 108 37.81 47.12 -1.85
C MET A 108 38.80 47.87 -0.97
N GLU A 109 38.52 49.15 -0.78
CA GLU A 109 39.24 50.02 0.14
C GLU A 109 39.26 49.45 1.57
N CYS A 110 40.43 49.40 2.19
CA CYS A 110 40.56 49.07 3.60
C CYS A 110 40.39 50.33 4.45
N LEU A 111 39.23 50.47 5.09
CA LEU A 111 38.91 51.61 5.95
C LEU A 111 39.42 51.39 7.39
N ASP A 112 40.02 52.41 8.00
CA ASP A 112 40.37 52.38 9.42
C ASP A 112 39.14 52.76 10.27
N MET A 113 38.33 51.74 10.57
CA MET A 113 37.05 51.86 11.26
C MET A 113 37.21 52.08 12.77
N ARG A 114 37.84 53.20 13.16
CA ARG A 114 38.05 53.58 14.57
C ARG A 114 37.26 54.84 14.91
N GLY A 115 36.71 54.87 16.11
CA GLY A 115 36.05 56.05 16.67
C GLY A 115 34.57 55.82 16.98
N ARG A 116 33.90 56.90 17.36
CA ARG A 116 32.45 56.90 17.62
C ARG A 116 31.74 57.57 16.47
N CYS A 117 30.68 56.93 15.98
CA CYS A 117 29.82 57.49 14.95
C CYS A 117 28.92 58.58 15.56
N ASP A 118 28.98 59.80 15.00
CA ASP A 118 28.01 60.85 15.32
C ASP A 118 26.64 60.45 14.76
N GLN A 119 25.73 60.06 15.66
CA GLN A 119 24.40 59.59 15.32
C GLN A 119 23.59 60.65 14.55
N ALA A 120 23.71 61.94 14.88
CA ALA A 120 22.97 62.98 14.19
C ALA A 120 23.46 63.16 12.75
N GLU A 121 24.79 63.12 12.55
CA GLU A 121 25.35 63.19 11.20
C GLU A 121 25.06 61.93 10.39
N LEU A 122 25.08 60.75 11.00
CA LEU A 122 24.65 59.51 10.37
C LEU A 122 23.21 59.63 9.86
N GLY A 123 22.29 60.17 10.68
CA GLY A 123 20.91 60.43 10.28
C GLY A 123 20.81 61.37 9.07
N ARG A 124 21.55 62.49 9.09
CA ARG A 124 21.58 63.44 7.97
C ARG A 124 22.16 62.83 6.69
N GLN A 125 23.26 62.08 6.77
CA GLN A 125 23.87 61.47 5.59
C GLN A 125 23.03 60.36 4.99
N MET A 126 22.35 59.55 5.81
CA MET A 126 21.37 58.56 5.34
C MET A 126 20.18 59.25 4.65
N ALA A 127 19.66 60.34 5.20
CA ALA A 127 18.58 61.10 4.57
C ALA A 127 19.02 61.69 3.22
N ARG A 128 20.22 62.29 3.14
CA ARG A 128 20.78 62.77 1.87
C ARG A 128 20.92 61.64 0.85
N MET A 129 21.38 60.46 1.27
CA MET A 129 21.50 59.29 0.40
C MET A 129 20.14 58.88 -0.17
N HIS A 130 19.11 58.81 0.67
CA HIS A 130 17.77 58.45 0.22
C HIS A 130 17.11 59.51 -0.67
N LEU A 131 17.48 60.79 -0.53
CA LEU A 131 17.00 61.88 -1.38
C LEU A 131 17.75 61.99 -2.72
N ALA A 132 18.89 61.30 -2.87
CA ALA A 132 19.65 61.33 -4.11
C ALA A 132 18.86 60.69 -5.25
N GLU A 133 18.88 61.34 -6.42
CA GLU A 133 18.18 60.81 -7.59
C GLU A 133 18.89 59.55 -8.11
N PRO A 134 18.13 58.48 -8.43
CA PRO A 134 18.72 57.27 -9.00
C PRO A 134 19.39 57.55 -10.36
N GLN A 135 20.68 57.24 -10.48
CA GLN A 135 21.47 57.44 -11.70
C GLN A 135 21.50 56.16 -12.57
N HIS A 136 20.34 55.71 -13.05
CA HIS A 136 20.23 54.54 -13.92
C HIS A 136 19.02 54.64 -14.88
N ASP A 137 19.01 53.81 -15.93
CA ASP A 137 18.01 53.82 -17.01
C ASP A 137 16.58 53.43 -16.59
N HIS A 138 16.40 53.02 -15.33
CA HIS A 138 15.12 52.60 -14.74
C HIS A 138 14.58 53.63 -13.72
N ALA A 139 14.91 54.90 -13.92
CA ALA A 139 14.46 55.98 -13.03
C ALA A 139 12.95 55.93 -12.80
N GLY A 140 12.54 55.94 -11.53
CA GLY A 140 11.13 55.84 -11.13
C GLY A 140 10.62 54.42 -10.84
N GLN A 141 11.42 53.38 -11.12
CA GLN A 141 11.08 51.98 -10.82
C GLN A 141 11.75 51.48 -9.53
N PHE A 142 11.19 50.44 -8.92
CA PHE A 142 11.74 49.72 -7.76
C PHE A 142 12.42 48.43 -8.23
N GLY A 143 13.55 48.07 -7.63
CA GLY A 143 14.37 46.93 -8.05
C GLY A 143 15.85 47.23 -7.94
N PHE A 144 16.69 46.47 -8.65
CA PHE A 144 18.12 46.73 -8.71
C PHE A 144 18.72 46.15 -9.99
N VAL A 145 19.93 46.60 -10.34
CA VAL A 145 20.62 46.19 -11.59
C VAL A 145 20.94 44.69 -11.64
N CYS A 146 20.98 44.03 -10.49
CA CYS A 146 21.12 42.59 -10.37
C CYS A 146 20.41 42.06 -9.12
N ASP A 147 20.05 40.77 -9.16
CA ASP A 147 19.76 40.02 -7.95
C ASP A 147 21.01 39.98 -7.07
N ASN A 148 20.81 40.05 -5.76
CA ASN A 148 21.89 40.01 -4.77
C ASN A 148 21.48 39.12 -3.59
N THR A 149 22.07 39.34 -2.42
CA THR A 149 21.83 38.51 -1.24
C THR A 149 21.66 39.38 0.01
N ILE A 150 20.78 38.94 0.92
CA ILE A 150 20.63 39.50 2.27
C ILE A 150 21.20 38.49 3.28
N GLY A 151 22.46 38.67 3.65
CA GLY A 151 23.25 37.62 4.28
C GLY A 151 23.45 36.44 3.31
N GLY A 152 23.11 35.22 3.74
CA GLY A 152 23.23 34.03 2.90
C GLY A 152 22.05 33.77 1.95
N THR A 153 20.97 34.55 2.05
CA THR A 153 19.70 34.32 1.35
C THR A 153 19.63 35.09 0.03
N PRO A 154 19.19 34.47 -1.09
CA PRO A 154 18.94 35.20 -2.33
C PRO A 154 17.92 36.33 -2.16
N GLN A 155 18.16 37.45 -2.82
CA GLN A 155 17.28 38.60 -2.86
C GLN A 155 16.97 38.97 -4.31
N PRO A 156 15.81 38.56 -4.84
CA PRO A 156 15.38 38.93 -6.19
C PRO A 156 15.10 40.43 -6.31
N ASN A 157 15.57 41.05 -7.38
CA ASN A 157 15.47 42.49 -7.62
C ASN A 157 14.93 42.84 -9.02
N PRO A 158 13.86 42.20 -9.53
CA PRO A 158 13.28 42.59 -10.80
C PRO A 158 12.74 44.03 -10.73
N TRP A 159 12.82 44.73 -11.86
CA TRP A 159 12.25 46.07 -11.97
C TRP A 159 10.72 46.04 -11.96
N THR A 160 10.12 46.93 -11.18
CA THR A 160 8.67 47.05 -11.01
C THR A 160 8.26 48.52 -10.85
N ASP A 161 7.05 48.87 -11.30
CA ASP A 161 6.56 50.26 -11.23
C ASP A 161 5.84 50.58 -9.91
N ASP A 162 5.49 49.56 -9.11
CA ASP A 162 4.72 49.70 -7.88
C ASP A 162 5.44 49.08 -6.67
N TRP A 163 5.67 49.92 -5.66
CA TRP A 163 6.40 49.53 -4.45
C TRP A 163 5.71 48.42 -3.68
N VAL A 164 4.38 48.49 -3.53
CA VAL A 164 3.65 47.51 -2.73
C VAL A 164 3.73 46.14 -3.38
N THR A 165 3.62 46.08 -4.70
CA THR A 165 3.83 44.87 -5.49
C THR A 165 5.25 44.36 -5.34
N PHE A 166 6.27 45.21 -5.49
CA PHE A 166 7.67 44.83 -5.29
C PHE A 166 7.89 44.18 -3.92
N PHE A 167 7.48 44.86 -2.86
CA PHE A 167 7.71 44.42 -1.48
C PHE A 167 6.89 43.16 -1.14
N ARG A 168 5.65 43.07 -1.64
CA ARG A 168 4.80 41.89 -1.43
C ARG A 168 5.40 40.64 -2.08
N GLU A 169 5.80 40.72 -3.35
CA GLU A 169 6.23 39.56 -4.13
C GLU A 169 7.69 39.19 -3.89
N HIS A 170 8.59 40.17 -3.98
CA HIS A 170 10.05 39.96 -4.03
C HIS A 170 10.73 40.14 -2.67
N ARG A 171 9.98 40.52 -1.63
CA ARG A 171 10.44 40.52 -0.24
C ARG A 171 9.63 39.52 0.59
N LEU A 172 8.40 39.86 0.97
CA LEU A 172 7.62 39.06 1.91
C LEU A 172 7.29 37.65 1.40
N ARG A 173 6.66 37.52 0.22
CA ARG A 173 6.33 36.19 -0.35
C ARG A 173 7.57 35.35 -0.62
N HIS A 174 8.66 35.97 -1.07
CA HIS A 174 9.92 35.27 -1.27
C HIS A 174 10.43 34.65 0.05
N GLN A 175 10.51 35.43 1.12
CA GLN A 175 10.95 34.94 2.43
C GLN A 175 10.01 33.90 3.04
N LEU A 176 8.69 34.05 2.86
CA LEU A 176 7.69 33.08 3.34
C LEU A 176 7.75 31.73 2.59
N LYS A 177 8.08 31.77 1.28
CA LYS A 177 8.33 30.56 0.49
C LYS A 177 9.59 29.84 0.97
N LEU A 178 10.67 30.58 1.19
CA LEU A 178 11.93 30.02 1.72
C LEU A 178 11.75 29.43 3.13
N ALA A 179 10.92 30.08 3.97
CA ALA A 179 10.59 29.59 5.30
C ALA A 179 9.86 28.24 5.30
N ALA A 180 9.15 27.92 4.21
CA ALA A 180 8.35 26.70 4.04
C ALA A 180 7.47 26.35 5.26
N ASN A 181 7.02 27.36 6.00
CA ASN A 181 6.31 27.20 7.27
C ASN A 181 4.81 27.48 7.07
N SER A 182 3.99 26.44 7.21
CA SER A 182 2.54 26.52 6.94
C SER A 182 1.82 27.54 7.83
N ARG A 183 2.21 27.66 9.10
CA ARG A 183 1.63 28.61 10.06
C ARG A 183 1.97 30.06 9.70
N LEU A 184 3.23 30.36 9.38
CA LEU A 184 3.62 31.70 8.92
C LEU A 184 2.90 32.08 7.62
N ASN A 185 2.77 31.14 6.67
CA ASN A 185 2.02 31.37 5.43
C ASN A 185 0.54 31.66 5.71
N GLN A 186 -0.10 30.93 6.62
CA GLN A 186 -1.50 31.17 7.00
C GLN A 186 -1.69 32.53 7.68
N LEU A 187 -0.77 32.92 8.57
CA LEU A 187 -0.82 34.21 9.27
C LEU A 187 -0.54 35.40 8.34
N ALA A 188 0.31 35.20 7.31
CA ALA A 188 0.64 36.23 6.34
C ALA A 188 -0.43 36.42 5.25
N GLU A 189 -1.24 35.41 4.97
CA GLU A 189 -2.24 35.44 3.89
C GLU A 189 -3.16 36.68 3.91
N PRO A 190 -3.74 37.12 5.04
CA PRO A 190 -4.55 38.34 5.08
C PRO A 190 -3.80 39.61 4.69
N LEU A 191 -2.51 39.70 5.04
CA LEU A 191 -1.64 40.84 4.72
C LEU A 191 -1.28 40.85 3.22
N LEU A 192 -1.07 39.67 2.62
CA LEU A 192 -0.66 39.53 1.22
C LEU A 192 -1.80 39.70 0.20
N ARG A 193 -3.05 39.88 0.65
CA ARG A 193 -4.18 40.10 -0.25
C ARG A 193 -4.15 41.52 -0.84
N PRO A 194 -4.59 41.69 -2.11
CA PRO A 194 -4.73 43.00 -2.70
C PRO A 194 -5.59 43.94 -1.84
N GLY A 195 -5.07 45.13 -1.55
CA GLY A 195 -5.71 46.19 -0.77
C GLY A 195 -5.30 46.25 0.70
N ALA A 196 -4.71 45.19 1.27
CA ALA A 196 -4.30 45.19 2.68
C ALA A 196 -3.01 46.00 2.90
N MET A 197 -1.92 45.62 2.23
CA MET A 197 -0.66 46.38 2.29
C MET A 197 -0.81 47.78 1.70
N GLU A 198 -1.55 47.93 0.61
CA GLU A 198 -1.79 49.22 -0.06
C GLU A 198 -2.40 50.25 0.90
N SER A 199 -3.21 49.81 1.87
CA SER A 199 -3.81 50.70 2.88
C SER A 199 -2.78 51.36 3.81
N LEU A 200 -1.60 50.76 4.00
CA LEU A 200 -0.50 51.30 4.81
C LEU A 200 0.24 52.46 4.13
N PHE A 201 0.10 52.58 2.80
CA PHE A 201 0.75 53.59 1.97
C PHE A 201 -0.23 54.67 1.49
N GLY A 202 -1.48 54.66 1.99
CA GLY A 202 -2.49 55.64 1.62
C GLY A 202 -2.09 57.06 2.02
N GLY A 203 -2.08 57.98 1.07
CA GLY A 203 -1.83 59.40 1.31
C GLY A 203 -0.36 59.82 1.30
N ILE A 204 0.57 58.90 1.01
CA ILE A 204 2.00 59.20 0.85
C ILE A 204 2.46 58.93 -0.58
N GLN A 205 3.46 59.68 -1.05
CA GLN A 205 4.10 59.42 -2.33
C GLN A 205 5.34 58.55 -2.11
N VAL A 206 5.28 57.29 -2.55
CA VAL A 206 6.44 56.41 -2.50
C VAL A 206 7.31 56.64 -3.72
N LYS A 207 8.58 56.98 -3.51
CA LYS A 207 9.60 57.13 -4.55
C LYS A 207 10.73 56.12 -4.32
N PRO A 208 11.40 55.64 -5.39
CA PRO A 208 12.56 54.77 -5.26
C PRO A 208 13.77 55.56 -4.73
N SER A 209 14.27 55.15 -3.57
CA SER A 209 15.52 55.61 -2.95
C SER A 209 16.52 54.46 -2.96
N VAL A 210 17.81 54.75 -3.17
CA VAL A 210 18.86 53.74 -2.96
C VAL A 210 18.89 53.37 -1.47
N LEU A 211 18.72 52.09 -1.16
CA LEU A 211 18.77 51.58 0.20
C LEU A 211 20.08 50.81 0.42
N HIS A 212 20.66 50.93 1.61
CA HIS A 212 21.69 50.00 2.06
C HIS A 212 21.11 48.58 2.19
N GLY A 213 19.89 48.46 2.74
CA GLY A 213 19.09 47.22 2.70
C GLY A 213 19.46 46.15 3.74
N ASP A 214 20.57 46.32 4.46
CA ASP A 214 20.95 45.52 5.65
C ASP A 214 21.61 46.37 6.74
N LEU A 215 21.00 47.51 7.10
CA LEU A 215 21.65 48.47 7.99
C LEU A 215 21.39 48.17 9.48
N TRP A 216 22.38 47.59 10.14
CA TRP A 216 22.41 47.32 11.58
C TRP A 216 23.77 47.67 12.19
N SER A 217 23.94 47.52 13.50
CA SER A 217 25.15 48.00 14.19
C SER A 217 26.43 47.36 13.68
N GLY A 218 26.36 46.15 13.13
CA GLY A 218 27.50 45.45 12.52
C GLY A 218 27.97 46.02 11.18
N ASN A 219 27.14 46.82 10.52
CA ASN A 219 27.36 47.41 9.19
C ASN A 219 27.52 48.94 9.25
N ILE A 220 27.74 49.49 10.45
CA ILE A 220 27.93 50.93 10.70
C ILE A 220 29.26 51.12 11.43
N ALA A 221 30.11 52.00 10.90
CA ALA A 221 31.37 52.38 11.51
C ALA A 221 31.58 53.90 11.48
N ALA A 222 32.70 54.34 12.05
CA ALA A 222 33.23 55.69 11.87
C ALA A 222 34.61 55.60 11.22
N VAL A 223 34.87 56.46 10.25
CA VAL A 223 36.18 56.66 9.61
C VAL A 223 36.51 58.14 9.74
N ASP A 224 37.63 58.47 10.38
CA ASP A 224 38.03 59.86 10.66
C ASP A 224 36.93 60.70 11.33
N GLY A 225 36.15 60.06 12.21
CA GLY A 225 35.02 60.69 12.92
C GLY A 225 33.76 60.90 12.06
N GLN A 226 33.74 60.46 10.81
CA GLN A 226 32.57 60.51 9.92
C GLN A 226 31.86 59.15 9.85
N PRO A 227 30.52 59.12 9.73
CA PRO A 227 29.77 57.89 9.54
C PRO A 227 30.17 57.15 8.26
N CYS A 228 30.29 55.83 8.37
CA CYS A 228 30.54 54.93 7.24
C CYS A 228 29.61 53.72 7.33
N ILE A 229 29.13 53.25 6.18
CA ILE A 229 28.32 52.03 6.06
C ILE A 229 28.99 51.06 5.08
N PHE A 230 28.77 49.75 5.28
CA PHE A 230 29.41 48.68 4.51
C PHE A 230 28.55 47.41 4.56
N ASP A 231 28.86 46.46 3.67
CA ASP A 231 28.14 45.18 3.52
C ASP A 231 26.65 45.34 3.13
N PRO A 232 26.35 46.04 2.03
CA PRO A 232 24.96 46.29 1.64
C PRO A 232 24.26 45.08 1.00
N ALA A 233 22.93 45.08 1.13
CA ALA A 233 21.99 44.29 0.34
C ALA A 233 21.12 45.23 -0.52
N THR A 234 21.77 46.07 -1.32
CA THR A 234 21.17 47.26 -1.95
C THR A 234 20.03 46.95 -2.91
N TYR A 235 19.03 47.83 -2.92
CA TYR A 235 18.02 47.95 -3.96
C TYR A 235 17.40 49.36 -3.92
N TYR A 236 16.71 49.74 -4.99
CA TYR A 236 15.87 50.93 -5.03
C TYR A 236 14.50 50.62 -4.45
N GLY A 237 14.15 51.25 -3.33
CA GLY A 237 12.96 50.97 -2.56
C GLY A 237 12.37 52.18 -1.86
N HIS A 238 11.30 52.00 -1.10
CA HIS A 238 10.80 53.06 -0.22
C HIS A 238 11.83 53.32 0.89
N HIS A 239 12.23 54.58 1.09
CA HIS A 239 13.27 54.97 2.06
C HIS A 239 13.02 54.51 3.50
N GLU A 240 11.76 54.32 3.91
CA GLU A 240 11.44 53.79 5.24
C GLU A 240 11.78 52.31 5.41
N ALA A 241 11.96 51.56 4.32
CA ALA A 241 12.32 50.15 4.37
C ALA A 241 13.72 49.90 4.92
N GLU A 242 14.62 50.89 4.83
CA GLU A 242 15.95 50.87 5.46
C GLU A 242 15.87 50.56 6.97
N TRP A 243 14.77 51.00 7.60
CA TRP A 243 14.61 50.93 9.04
C TRP A 243 14.13 49.57 9.54
N GLY A 244 13.92 48.60 8.65
CA GLY A 244 13.50 47.25 9.03
C GLY A 244 14.46 46.54 10.01
N MET A 245 15.74 46.94 10.04
CA MET A 245 16.77 46.43 10.96
C MET A 245 17.02 47.31 12.20
N SER A 246 16.24 48.37 12.42
CA SER A 246 16.47 49.33 13.52
C SER A 246 16.54 48.70 14.92
N TRP A 247 15.84 47.57 15.11
CA TRP A 247 15.80 46.81 16.38
C TRP A 247 17.16 46.26 16.83
N CYS A 248 18.15 46.14 15.92
CA CYS A 248 19.53 45.77 16.23
C CYS A 248 20.56 46.78 15.71
N ALA A 249 20.13 47.99 15.34
CA ALA A 249 21.01 49.06 14.87
C ALA A 249 21.47 50.02 15.97
N GLY A 250 20.66 50.17 17.04
CA GLY A 250 20.98 51.08 18.14
C GLY A 250 20.77 52.56 17.83
N PHE A 251 19.89 52.89 16.86
CA PHE A 251 19.58 54.27 16.49
C PHE A 251 18.95 55.06 17.64
N GLY A 252 19.68 56.05 18.15
CA GLY A 252 19.23 56.93 19.24
C GLY A 252 18.40 58.13 18.77
N ALA A 253 17.91 58.93 19.73
CA ALA A 253 17.12 60.13 19.42
C ALA A 253 17.87 61.13 18.52
N ALA A 254 19.19 61.25 18.67
CA ALA A 254 20.03 62.13 17.85
C ALA A 254 20.00 61.72 16.37
N PHE A 255 20.01 60.41 16.07
CA PHE A 255 19.90 59.90 14.71
C PHE A 255 18.56 60.25 14.07
N TRP A 256 17.45 59.94 14.76
CA TRP A 256 16.12 60.24 14.24
C TRP A 256 15.91 61.74 14.05
N SER A 257 16.45 62.57 14.94
CA SER A 257 16.44 64.02 14.78
C SER A 257 17.18 64.46 13.52
N GLY A 258 18.37 63.92 13.25
CA GLY A 258 19.16 64.26 12.06
C GLY A 258 18.54 63.75 10.75
N TYR A 259 17.92 62.56 10.76
CA TYR A 259 17.23 62.03 9.58
C TYR A 259 15.95 62.82 9.27
N HIS A 260 15.11 63.05 10.28
CA HIS A 260 13.83 63.74 10.10
C HIS A 260 13.96 65.27 9.92
N GLU A 261 15.15 65.83 10.11
CA GLU A 261 15.49 67.19 9.66
C GLU A 261 15.33 67.35 8.14
N LEU A 262 15.65 66.28 7.39
CA LEU A 262 15.66 66.30 5.92
C LEU A 262 14.50 65.51 5.29
N ILE A 263 14.08 64.42 5.92
CA ILE A 263 12.93 63.62 5.48
C ILE A 263 11.90 63.60 6.61
N PRO A 264 10.89 64.49 6.56
CA PRO A 264 9.85 64.56 7.59
C PRO A 264 9.17 63.21 7.79
N ARG A 265 8.81 62.92 9.04
CA ARG A 265 8.13 61.68 9.39
C ARG A 265 6.69 61.71 8.86
N GLU A 266 6.39 60.83 7.91
CA GLU A 266 5.07 60.68 7.32
C GLU A 266 4.07 59.98 8.28
N PRO A 267 2.76 60.29 8.22
CA PRO A 267 1.75 59.52 8.91
C PRO A 267 1.79 58.03 8.52
N GLY A 268 1.63 57.14 9.50
CA GLY A 268 1.69 55.68 9.30
C GLY A 268 3.11 55.08 9.27
N PHE A 269 4.14 55.88 9.59
CA PHE A 269 5.54 55.44 9.62
C PHE A 269 5.77 54.21 10.52
N ASP A 270 5.15 54.17 11.72
CA ASP A 270 5.38 53.10 12.67
C ASP A 270 4.78 51.75 12.21
N GLU A 271 3.60 51.78 11.60
CA GLU A 271 2.96 50.61 11.03
C GLU A 271 3.75 50.06 9.83
N ARG A 272 4.30 50.96 9.00
CA ARG A 272 5.21 50.57 7.91
C ARG A 272 6.55 50.06 8.44
N ALA A 273 7.08 50.61 9.52
CA ALA A 273 8.27 50.09 10.18
C ALA A 273 8.06 48.64 10.66
N ASP A 274 6.93 48.32 11.29
CA ASP A 274 6.58 46.94 11.68
C ASP A 274 6.54 46.00 10.44
N LEU A 275 6.03 46.48 9.29
CA LEU A 275 6.01 45.74 8.03
C LEU A 275 7.42 45.48 7.48
N TYR A 276 8.31 46.46 7.55
CA TYR A 276 9.70 46.32 7.10
C TYR A 276 10.52 45.44 8.04
N THR A 277 10.29 45.53 9.35
CA THR A 277 10.92 44.63 10.31
C THR A 277 10.48 43.18 10.10
N LEU A 278 9.23 42.92 9.70
CA LEU A 278 8.77 41.57 9.39
C LEU A 278 9.63 40.92 8.28
N TYR A 279 9.98 41.64 7.22
CA TYR A 279 10.86 41.12 6.17
C TYR A 279 12.20 40.62 6.72
N HIS A 280 12.86 41.43 7.55
CA HIS A 280 14.14 41.04 8.14
C HIS A 280 14.02 39.93 9.18
N LYS A 281 12.93 39.89 9.96
CA LYS A 281 12.66 38.82 10.92
C LYS A 281 12.40 37.49 10.22
N LEU A 282 11.70 37.49 9.09
CA LEU A 282 11.54 36.30 8.25
C LEU A 282 12.90 35.84 7.68
N ASN A 283 13.75 36.78 7.22
CA ASN A 283 15.10 36.41 6.78
C ASN A 283 15.95 35.82 7.91
N HIS A 284 15.89 36.39 9.12
CA HIS A 284 16.59 35.87 10.29
C HIS A 284 16.05 34.50 10.72
N TYR A 285 14.75 34.27 10.61
CA TYR A 285 14.15 32.95 10.81
C TYR A 285 14.73 31.93 9.81
N ASN A 286 14.85 32.31 8.54
CA ASN A 286 15.41 31.43 7.50
C ASN A 286 16.90 31.12 7.71
N LEU A 287 17.70 32.08 8.18
CA LEU A 287 19.15 31.91 8.37
C LEU A 287 19.53 31.27 9.72
N PHE A 288 18.79 31.58 10.79
CA PHE A 288 19.18 31.28 12.17
C PHE A 288 18.14 30.45 12.93
N GLY A 289 16.99 30.17 12.33
CA GLY A 289 15.98 29.23 12.83
C GLY A 289 14.96 29.83 13.81
N SER A 290 14.36 28.92 14.60
CA SER A 290 13.10 29.15 15.33
C SER A 290 13.11 30.24 16.41
N GLY A 291 14.29 30.73 16.83
CA GLY A 291 14.40 31.84 17.78
C GLY A 291 13.69 33.12 17.31
N TYR A 292 13.50 33.29 16.00
CA TYR A 292 12.82 34.44 15.39
C TYR A 292 11.35 34.21 15.05
N LEU A 293 10.83 32.98 15.25
CA LEU A 293 9.46 32.62 14.87
C LEU A 293 8.42 33.44 15.63
N GLY A 294 8.59 33.58 16.95
CA GLY A 294 7.66 34.34 17.79
C GLY A 294 7.58 35.83 17.41
N ASP A 295 8.68 36.42 16.97
CA ASP A 295 8.70 37.80 16.46
C ASP A 295 7.91 37.93 15.14
N CYS A 296 8.09 36.97 14.22
CA CYS A 296 7.35 36.94 12.96
C CYS A 296 5.83 36.84 13.21
N GLU A 297 5.40 35.92 14.08
CA GLU A 297 3.99 35.73 14.43
C GLU A 297 3.39 36.97 15.09
N ARG A 298 4.14 37.60 16.01
CA ARG A 298 3.71 38.81 16.71
C ARG A 298 3.55 40.00 15.76
N LEU A 299 4.48 40.19 14.82
CA LEU A 299 4.38 41.27 13.83
C LEU A 299 3.22 41.04 12.87
N LEU A 300 3.04 39.80 12.38
CA LEU A 300 1.90 39.43 11.54
C LEU A 300 0.54 39.66 12.23
N GLY A 301 0.46 39.44 13.55
CA GLY A 301 -0.75 39.70 14.32
C GLY A 301 -1.04 41.17 14.63
N ARG A 302 -0.05 42.06 14.48
CA ARG A 302 -0.18 43.51 14.75
C ARG A 302 -0.49 44.34 13.51
N LEU A 303 -0.03 43.89 12.34
CA LEU A 303 -0.22 44.62 11.09
C LEU A 303 -1.71 44.70 10.72
N PRO A 304 -2.22 45.89 10.36
CA PRO A 304 -3.65 46.14 10.29
C PRO A 304 -4.33 45.29 9.22
N HIS A 305 -5.36 44.58 9.66
CA HIS A 305 -6.39 44.02 8.78
C HIS A 305 -7.42 45.14 8.50
N ILE A 306 -7.29 45.84 7.37
CA ILE A 306 -8.19 46.84 6.74
C ILE A 306 -9.21 47.61 7.65
N HIS A 307 -9.10 48.96 7.65
CA HIS A 307 -9.77 49.95 8.52
C HIS A 307 -11.29 50.25 8.26
N PRO A 308 -12.09 50.62 9.30
CA PRO A 308 -13.57 50.62 9.41
C PRO A 308 -14.48 51.47 8.49
N GLN A 309 -14.04 52.55 7.84
CA GLN A 309 -14.99 53.43 7.10
C GLN A 309 -15.25 52.97 5.66
N VAL A 310 -14.23 52.42 4.99
CA VAL A 310 -14.39 51.67 3.73
C VAL A 310 -15.14 50.37 4.00
N LEU A 311 -14.91 49.76 5.17
CA LEU A 311 -15.67 48.62 5.68
C LEU A 311 -17.13 49.00 5.95
N ALA A 312 -17.50 50.20 6.39
CA ALA A 312 -18.89 50.59 6.62
C ALA A 312 -19.71 50.74 5.32
N ALA A 313 -19.13 51.39 4.30
CA ALA A 313 -19.74 51.54 2.98
C ALA A 313 -19.77 50.21 2.21
N LYS A 314 -18.68 49.43 2.26
CA LYS A 314 -18.64 48.07 1.70
C LYS A 314 -19.46 47.08 2.54
N LEU A 315 -19.64 47.23 3.85
CA LEU A 315 -20.55 46.42 4.69
C LEU A 315 -22.01 46.80 4.46
N ALA A 316 -22.36 48.01 4.03
CA ALA A 316 -23.74 48.31 3.68
C ALA A 316 -24.13 47.61 2.37
N ALA A 317 -23.31 47.77 1.33
CA ALA A 317 -23.49 47.09 0.04
C ALA A 317 -23.25 45.56 0.15
N ALA A 318 -22.25 45.14 0.94
CA ALA A 318 -22.04 43.75 1.25
C ALA A 318 -23.07 43.24 2.25
N ARG A 319 -23.67 43.96 3.20
CA ARG A 319 -24.76 43.40 4.05
C ARG A 319 -25.96 43.04 3.20
N GLU A 320 -26.27 43.81 2.17
CA GLU A 320 -27.35 43.46 1.24
C GLU A 320 -26.96 42.25 0.38
N LYS A 321 -25.75 42.27 -0.20
CA LYS A 321 -25.22 41.16 -1.03
C LYS A 321 -24.89 39.90 -0.23
N ASN A 322 -24.52 40.03 1.04
CA ASN A 322 -24.18 39.03 2.06
C ASN A 322 -25.42 38.65 2.85
N ARG A 323 -26.55 39.38 2.85
CA ARG A 323 -27.86 38.89 3.29
C ARG A 323 -28.45 37.95 2.25
N LEU A 324 -28.37 38.32 0.97
CA LEU A 324 -28.70 37.44 -0.15
C LEU A 324 -27.71 36.28 -0.29
N ALA A 325 -26.41 36.52 -0.13
CA ALA A 325 -25.41 35.47 -0.14
C ALA A 325 -25.38 34.67 1.17
N GLN A 326 -25.78 35.18 2.34
CA GLN A 326 -26.01 34.37 3.56
C GLN A 326 -27.31 33.60 3.49
N GLN A 327 -28.36 34.08 2.81
CA GLN A 327 -29.52 33.24 2.52
C GLN A 327 -29.11 32.10 1.59
N ARG A 328 -28.40 32.40 0.49
CA ARG A 328 -27.86 31.37 -0.42
C ARG A 328 -26.77 30.50 0.20
N PHE A 329 -25.93 31.02 1.10
CA PHE A 329 -24.88 30.30 1.81
C PHE A 329 -25.44 29.53 3.00
N ARG A 330 -26.47 30.00 3.70
CA ARG A 330 -27.21 29.19 4.70
C ARG A 330 -28.02 28.12 4.01
N GLN A 331 -28.60 28.39 2.84
CA GLN A 331 -29.27 27.38 2.03
C GLN A 331 -28.27 26.38 1.47
N ARG A 332 -27.13 26.82 0.91
CA ARG A 332 -26.04 25.95 0.45
C ARG A 332 -25.25 25.28 1.57
N ARG A 333 -25.18 25.86 2.78
CA ARG A 333 -24.54 25.27 3.97
C ARG A 333 -25.49 24.32 4.66
N ARG A 334 -26.79 24.61 4.73
CA ARG A 334 -27.82 23.62 5.12
C ARG A 334 -27.86 22.50 4.12
N GLN A 335 -27.84 22.80 2.83
CA GLN A 335 -27.77 21.82 1.77
C GLN A 335 -26.44 21.05 1.83
N ARG A 336 -25.27 21.67 2.00
CA ARG A 336 -24.00 20.94 2.17
C ARG A 336 -23.87 20.21 3.49
N GLN A 337 -24.51 20.68 4.56
CA GLN A 337 -24.53 20.01 5.87
C GLN A 337 -25.58 18.90 5.89
N GLN A 338 -26.62 19.01 5.07
CA GLN A 338 -27.60 17.99 4.80
C GLN A 338 -27.00 16.96 3.84
N GLU A 339 -26.34 17.35 2.75
CA GLU A 339 -25.56 16.48 1.85
C GLU A 339 -24.39 15.82 2.59
N ALA A 340 -23.67 16.55 3.46
CA ALA A 340 -22.63 15.94 4.31
C ALA A 340 -23.22 15.09 5.44
N GLY A 341 -24.43 15.41 5.92
CA GLY A 341 -25.17 14.61 6.88
C GLY A 341 -25.67 13.31 6.25
N GLU A 342 -26.26 13.40 5.07
CA GLU A 342 -26.67 12.30 4.20
C GLU A 342 -25.44 11.47 3.79
N GLN A 343 -24.31 12.09 3.45
CA GLN A 343 -23.05 11.38 3.18
C GLN A 343 -22.47 10.70 4.44
N CYS A 344 -22.52 11.36 5.60
CA CYS A 344 -22.12 10.72 6.85
C CYS A 344 -23.07 9.58 7.24
N GLU A 345 -24.37 9.71 7.00
CA GLU A 345 -25.36 8.65 7.22
C GLU A 345 -25.15 7.49 6.25
N VAL A 346 -24.85 7.76 4.97
CA VAL A 346 -24.49 6.74 3.97
C VAL A 346 -23.19 6.05 4.35
N LEU A 347 -22.13 6.79 4.67
CA LEU A 347 -20.85 6.20 5.10
C LEU A 347 -21.00 5.42 6.42
N GLN A 348 -21.89 5.86 7.31
CA GLN A 348 -22.15 5.14 8.57
C GLN A 348 -22.97 3.86 8.31
N GLN A 349 -23.93 3.89 7.38
CA GLN A 349 -24.63 2.70 6.90
C GLN A 349 -23.67 1.73 6.20
N GLU A 350 -22.74 2.23 5.38
CA GLU A 350 -21.70 1.42 4.74
C GLU A 350 -20.77 0.77 5.78
N ILE A 351 -20.34 1.52 6.80
CA ILE A 351 -19.54 0.97 7.91
C ILE A 351 -20.33 -0.11 8.67
N GLU A 352 -21.59 0.16 9.02
CA GLU A 352 -22.45 -0.82 9.71
C GLU A 352 -22.67 -2.07 8.84
N GLN A 353 -22.84 -1.92 7.53
CA GLN A 353 -22.97 -3.03 6.58
C GLN A 353 -21.67 -3.84 6.48
N LEU A 354 -20.51 -3.18 6.39
CA LEU A 354 -19.21 -3.84 6.36
C LEU A 354 -18.91 -4.57 7.67
N GLU A 355 -19.29 -4.02 8.82
CA GLU A 355 -19.17 -4.69 10.12
C GLU A 355 -20.01 -5.97 10.18
N VAL A 356 -21.25 -5.93 9.67
CA VAL A 356 -22.12 -7.11 9.56
C VAL A 356 -21.51 -8.15 8.61
N GLU A 357 -20.96 -7.73 7.47
CA GLU A 357 -20.32 -8.63 6.51
C GLU A 357 -19.07 -9.31 7.12
N ILE A 358 -18.23 -8.55 7.82
CA ILE A 358 -17.05 -9.08 8.50
C ILE A 358 -17.44 -10.14 9.55
N GLU A 359 -18.49 -9.88 10.33
CA GLU A 359 -18.94 -10.83 11.35
C GLU A 359 -19.55 -12.09 10.70
N ALA A 360 -20.31 -11.95 9.61
CA ALA A 360 -20.82 -13.08 8.84
C ALA A 360 -19.69 -13.96 8.26
N LEU A 361 -18.65 -13.34 7.68
CA LEU A 361 -17.49 -14.05 7.14
C LEU A 361 -16.69 -14.78 8.24
N ARG A 362 -16.58 -14.20 9.44
CA ARG A 362 -15.94 -14.85 10.59
C ARG A 362 -16.72 -16.08 11.06
N ALA A 363 -18.04 -15.96 11.18
CA ALA A 363 -18.92 -17.08 11.53
C ALA A 363 -18.82 -18.22 10.50
N GLN A 364 -18.79 -17.89 9.21
CA GLN A 364 -18.63 -18.84 8.11
C GLN A 364 -17.27 -19.57 8.15
N ASN A 365 -16.17 -18.86 8.41
CA ASN A 365 -14.84 -19.48 8.56
C ASN A 365 -14.78 -20.44 9.77
N CYS A 366 -15.42 -20.07 10.88
CA CYS A 366 -15.51 -20.93 12.06
C CYS A 366 -16.28 -22.23 11.76
N MET A 367 -17.39 -22.13 11.02
CA MET A 367 -18.17 -23.29 10.57
C MET A 367 -17.32 -24.23 9.69
N TYR A 368 -16.56 -23.68 8.74
CA TYR A 368 -15.73 -24.49 7.85
C TYR A 368 -14.63 -25.28 8.57
N GLN A 369 -14.03 -24.70 9.61
CA GLN A 369 -13.06 -25.40 10.47
C GLN A 369 -13.68 -26.61 11.18
N ARG A 370 -14.89 -26.42 11.73
CA ARG A 370 -15.59 -27.45 12.49
C ARG A 370 -16.01 -28.63 11.60
N VAL A 371 -16.46 -28.33 10.37
CA VAL A 371 -16.82 -29.35 9.39
C VAL A 371 -15.63 -30.23 9.00
N LEU A 372 -14.45 -29.64 8.79
CA LEU A 372 -13.23 -30.41 8.56
C LEU A 372 -12.84 -31.28 9.75
N ALA A 373 -12.92 -30.75 10.98
CA ALA A 373 -12.62 -31.53 12.18
C ALA A 373 -13.51 -32.77 12.31
N VAL A 374 -14.79 -32.67 11.92
CA VAL A 374 -15.73 -33.80 11.95
C VAL A 374 -15.38 -34.85 10.91
N ARG A 375 -15.04 -34.43 9.68
CA ARG A 375 -14.56 -35.34 8.65
C ARG A 375 -13.36 -36.14 9.13
N ASP A 376 -12.34 -35.45 9.65
CA ASP A 376 -11.09 -36.09 10.06
C ASP A 376 -11.32 -37.07 11.22
N ALA A 377 -12.14 -36.69 12.20
CA ALA A 377 -12.51 -37.57 13.31
C ALA A 377 -13.37 -38.77 12.85
N MET A 378 -14.21 -38.58 11.83
CA MET A 378 -15.04 -39.65 11.25
C MET A 378 -14.17 -40.67 10.51
N LEU A 379 -13.23 -40.19 9.69
CA LEU A 379 -12.26 -41.04 9.00
C LEU A 379 -11.37 -41.80 10.00
N GLN A 380 -10.85 -41.12 11.03
CA GLN A 380 -10.01 -41.75 12.06
C GLN A 380 -10.76 -42.84 12.84
N THR A 381 -12.03 -42.58 13.19
CA THR A 381 -12.88 -43.57 13.85
C THR A 381 -13.10 -44.77 12.94
N PHE A 382 -13.39 -44.55 11.66
CA PHE A 382 -13.58 -45.60 10.67
C PHE A 382 -12.34 -46.48 10.48
N THR A 383 -11.16 -45.88 10.27
CA THR A 383 -9.91 -46.64 10.07
C THR A 383 -9.44 -47.40 11.31
N SER A 384 -9.90 -47.00 12.51
CA SER A 384 -9.62 -47.73 13.75
C SER A 384 -10.52 -48.96 13.97
N MET A 385 -11.56 -49.14 13.16
CA MET A 385 -12.41 -50.33 13.15
C MET A 385 -11.86 -51.39 12.20
N GLN A 386 -12.28 -52.65 12.37
CA GLN A 386 -11.93 -53.71 11.41
C GLN A 386 -12.64 -53.50 10.06
N PRO A 387 -12.01 -53.88 8.93
CA PRO A 387 -12.63 -53.75 7.62
C PRO A 387 -13.91 -54.61 7.52
N PRO A 388 -14.92 -54.17 6.74
CA PRO A 388 -16.23 -54.81 6.67
C PRO A 388 -16.19 -56.29 6.27
N GLU A 389 -15.26 -56.69 5.41
CA GLU A 389 -15.11 -58.05 4.91
C GLU A 389 -14.61 -59.02 6.00
N VAL A 390 -13.73 -58.54 6.88
CA VAL A 390 -13.21 -59.30 8.03
C VAL A 390 -14.28 -59.41 9.12
N GLN A 391 -15.09 -58.37 9.32
CA GLN A 391 -16.26 -58.43 10.21
C GLN A 391 -17.30 -59.44 9.71
N ALA A 392 -17.62 -59.42 8.41
CA ALA A 392 -18.58 -60.37 7.81
C ALA A 392 -18.09 -61.82 7.89
N ALA A 393 -16.80 -62.08 7.63
CA ALA A 393 -16.19 -63.41 7.77
C ALA A 393 -16.17 -63.88 9.24
N SER A 394 -15.88 -62.99 10.18
CA SER A 394 -15.89 -63.28 11.63
C SER A 394 -17.31 -63.58 12.15
N LEU A 395 -18.32 -62.87 11.64
CA LEU A 395 -19.74 -63.11 11.96
C LEU A 395 -20.27 -64.41 11.35
N GLN A 396 -19.83 -64.78 10.14
CA GLN A 396 -20.18 -66.08 9.52
C GLN A 396 -19.58 -67.27 10.28
N GLN A 397 -18.35 -67.13 10.80
CA GLN A 397 -17.76 -68.14 11.70
C GLN A 397 -18.52 -68.26 13.03
N ALA A 398 -19.07 -67.15 13.55
CA ALA A 398 -19.89 -67.15 14.76
C ALA A 398 -21.33 -67.69 14.53
N GLY A 399 -21.85 -67.62 13.31
CA GLY A 399 -23.23 -67.99 12.95
C GLY A 399 -23.45 -69.42 12.45
N ALA A 400 -22.40 -70.22 12.23
CA ALA A 400 -22.49 -71.59 11.72
C ALA A 400 -22.58 -72.66 12.85
N ALA A 401 -23.79 -72.80 13.40
CA ALA A 401 -24.42 -73.97 14.06
C ALA A 401 -23.76 -74.70 15.28
N PRO A 402 -24.59 -75.22 16.22
CA PRO A 402 -24.15 -75.81 17.49
C PRO A 402 -23.96 -77.34 17.40
N ALA A 403 -22.83 -77.88 17.86
CA ALA A 403 -22.75 -79.28 18.35
C ALA A 403 -21.44 -79.57 19.11
N GLN A 404 -21.61 -79.95 20.38
CA GLN A 404 -20.72 -80.67 21.30
C GLN A 404 -19.67 -79.89 22.14
N PRO A 405 -19.58 -80.18 23.46
CA PRO A 405 -18.70 -79.48 24.37
C PRO A 405 -17.36 -80.24 24.53
N GLN A 406 -16.30 -79.73 23.92
CA GLN A 406 -14.94 -80.05 24.35
C GLN A 406 -14.11 -78.77 24.46
N GLN A 407 -13.53 -78.62 25.64
CA GLN A 407 -12.68 -77.52 26.06
C GLN A 407 -11.44 -77.43 25.17
N GLN A 408 -11.16 -76.23 24.64
CA GLN A 408 -9.95 -75.46 24.92
C GLN A 408 -9.93 -74.17 24.07
N GLY A 409 -10.16 -73.03 24.72
CA GLY A 409 -9.44 -71.79 24.44
C GLY A 409 -9.66 -71.04 23.12
N GLN A 410 -10.72 -71.29 22.33
CA GLN A 410 -11.01 -70.41 21.19
C GLN A 410 -11.94 -69.28 21.61
N THR A 411 -11.35 -68.16 22.00
CA THR A 411 -12.04 -66.87 22.03
C THR A 411 -12.45 -66.53 20.59
N VAL A 412 -13.75 -66.41 20.31
CA VAL A 412 -14.20 -65.70 19.11
C VAL A 412 -13.64 -64.28 19.26
N PRO A 413 -12.78 -63.80 18.35
CA PRO A 413 -12.24 -62.46 18.48
C PRO A 413 -13.42 -61.49 18.44
N LEU A 414 -13.60 -60.74 19.53
CA LEU A 414 -14.51 -59.60 19.54
C LEU A 414 -14.10 -58.68 18.38
N PRO A 415 -15.06 -58.08 17.65
CA PRO A 415 -14.74 -57.02 16.70
C PRO A 415 -13.85 -56.01 17.42
N GLN A 416 -12.69 -55.66 16.83
CA GLN A 416 -11.83 -54.65 17.46
C GLN A 416 -12.64 -53.36 17.57
N LEU A 417 -12.86 -52.94 18.82
CA LEU A 417 -13.45 -51.65 19.12
C LEU A 417 -12.45 -50.57 18.72
N PRO A 418 -12.92 -49.43 18.19
CA PRO A 418 -12.06 -48.28 17.99
C PRO A 418 -11.45 -47.86 19.33
N ALA A 419 -10.26 -47.27 19.30
CA ALA A 419 -9.65 -46.72 20.50
C ALA A 419 -10.64 -45.75 21.18
N PRO A 420 -10.78 -45.76 22.53
CA PRO A 420 -11.67 -44.84 23.24
C PRO A 420 -11.40 -43.37 22.88
N GLU A 421 -10.16 -43.04 22.56
CA GLU A 421 -9.72 -41.73 22.08
C GLU A 421 -10.31 -41.36 20.71
N ALA A 422 -10.43 -42.31 19.77
CA ALA A 422 -11.00 -42.06 18.45
C ALA A 422 -12.52 -41.83 18.52
N ALA A 423 -13.24 -42.68 19.27
CA ALA A 423 -14.67 -42.49 19.52
C ALA A 423 -14.94 -41.23 20.37
N GLY A 424 -14.05 -40.91 21.30
CA GLY A 424 -14.00 -39.66 22.06
C GLY A 424 -13.90 -38.43 21.16
N GLY A 425 -12.90 -38.43 20.27
CA GLY A 425 -12.60 -37.35 19.34
C GLY A 425 -13.75 -37.06 18.37
N LEU A 426 -14.39 -38.09 17.81
CA LEU A 426 -15.53 -37.90 16.91
C LEU A 426 -16.74 -37.29 17.61
N ALA A 427 -17.08 -37.71 18.83
CA ALA A 427 -18.18 -37.08 19.54
C ALA A 427 -17.87 -35.64 19.95
N HIS A 428 -16.62 -35.35 20.32
CA HIS A 428 -16.18 -33.98 20.59
C HIS A 428 -16.32 -33.11 19.34
N ALA A 429 -15.82 -33.57 18.19
CA ALA A 429 -15.95 -32.85 16.92
C ALA A 429 -17.42 -32.63 16.53
N LEU A 430 -18.29 -33.62 16.74
CA LEU A 430 -19.73 -33.51 16.51
C LEU A 430 -20.41 -32.53 17.48
N SER A 431 -19.93 -32.41 18.73
CA SER A 431 -20.48 -31.44 19.69
C SER A 431 -20.11 -29.99 19.38
N GLU A 432 -19.02 -29.79 18.65
CA GLU A 432 -18.58 -28.47 18.20
C GLU A 432 -19.26 -28.05 16.88
N LEU A 433 -19.96 -28.96 16.19
CA LEU A 433 -20.73 -28.60 15.00
C LEU A 433 -21.91 -27.69 15.36
N PRO A 434 -22.17 -26.65 14.56
CA PRO A 434 -23.38 -25.86 14.70
C PRO A 434 -24.63 -26.73 14.51
N SER A 435 -25.70 -26.36 15.21
CA SER A 435 -27.02 -26.95 15.02
C SER A 435 -27.55 -26.74 13.60
N GLU A 436 -28.50 -27.57 13.17
CA GLU A 436 -29.13 -27.46 11.84
C GLU A 436 -29.72 -26.06 11.58
N GLY A 437 -30.28 -25.41 12.60
CA GLY A 437 -30.77 -24.03 12.49
C GLY A 437 -29.67 -22.97 12.39
N GLU A 438 -28.50 -23.19 12.97
CA GLU A 438 -27.33 -22.30 12.80
C GLU A 438 -26.72 -22.46 11.41
N LEU A 439 -26.76 -23.66 10.84
CA LEU A 439 -26.36 -23.94 9.45
C LEU A 439 -27.29 -23.23 8.46
N GLU A 440 -28.61 -23.32 8.65
CA GLU A 440 -29.60 -22.61 7.82
C GLU A 440 -29.52 -21.08 7.94
N ALA A 441 -29.23 -20.57 9.14
CA ALA A 441 -29.06 -19.13 9.38
C ALA A 441 -27.79 -18.59 8.69
N ALA A 442 -26.69 -19.35 8.71
CA ALA A 442 -25.48 -19.01 7.97
C ALA A 442 -25.71 -19.02 6.45
N GLU A 443 -26.55 -19.93 5.94
CA GLU A 443 -26.94 -19.99 4.52
C GLU A 443 -27.74 -18.75 4.07
N GLN A 444 -28.74 -18.34 4.86
CA GLN A 444 -29.55 -17.17 4.53
C GLN A 444 -28.71 -15.89 4.54
N SER A 445 -27.75 -15.79 5.46
CA SER A 445 -26.82 -14.66 5.55
C SER A 445 -25.87 -14.61 4.34
N ALA A 446 -25.28 -15.75 3.95
CA ALA A 446 -24.35 -15.82 2.83
C ALA A 446 -25.02 -15.58 1.47
N ALA A 447 -26.22 -16.14 1.24
CA ALA A 447 -26.98 -15.92 0.01
C ALA A 447 -27.42 -14.45 -0.13
N SER A 448 -27.76 -13.80 0.99
CA SER A 448 -28.10 -12.38 1.01
C SER A 448 -26.89 -11.50 0.69
N ALA A 449 -25.71 -11.82 1.23
CA ALA A 449 -24.47 -11.08 0.96
C ALA A 449 -23.99 -11.23 -0.50
N GLU A 450 -24.07 -12.42 -1.08
CA GLU A 450 -23.72 -12.63 -2.50
C GLU A 450 -24.69 -11.93 -3.45
N MET A 451 -26.00 -11.92 -3.12
CA MET A 451 -27.01 -11.22 -3.91
C MET A 451 -26.83 -9.70 -3.86
N GLN A 452 -26.48 -9.15 -2.69
CA GLN A 452 -26.13 -7.73 -2.54
C GLN A 452 -24.87 -7.36 -3.34
N ALA A 453 -23.81 -8.17 -3.26
CA ALA A 453 -22.58 -7.93 -4.03
C ALA A 453 -22.81 -8.01 -5.55
N ALA A 454 -23.70 -8.89 -6.01
CA ALA A 454 -24.09 -8.98 -7.42
C ALA A 454 -24.96 -7.78 -7.87
N GLU A 455 -25.84 -7.26 -7.01
CA GLU A 455 -26.62 -6.05 -7.27
C GLU A 455 -25.75 -4.79 -7.32
N GLU A 456 -24.75 -4.67 -6.45
CA GLU A 456 -23.79 -3.56 -6.45
C GLU A 456 -22.89 -3.57 -7.69
N ALA A 457 -22.40 -4.75 -8.12
CA ALA A 457 -21.64 -4.89 -9.36
C ALA A 457 -22.45 -4.56 -10.62
N ALA A 458 -23.78 -4.70 -10.57
CA ALA A 458 -24.67 -4.31 -11.66
C ALA A 458 -24.97 -2.79 -11.71
N GLN A 459 -24.60 -2.03 -10.68
CA GLN A 459 -24.93 -0.61 -10.52
C GLN A 459 -23.75 0.37 -10.73
N GLU A 460 -22.52 -0.09 -11.03
CA GLU A 460 -21.41 0.82 -11.34
C GLU A 460 -21.67 1.64 -12.63
N PRO A 461 -21.61 2.99 -12.59
CA PRO A 461 -21.72 3.82 -13.77
C PRO A 461 -20.39 3.85 -14.54
N GLN A 462 -20.42 3.42 -15.81
CA GLN A 462 -19.28 3.60 -16.73
C GLN A 462 -18.90 5.08 -16.84
N ALA A 463 -17.80 5.48 -16.19
CA ALA A 463 -17.21 6.80 -16.34
C ALA A 463 -15.74 6.68 -16.76
N GLY A 464 -15.47 6.92 -18.05
CA GLY A 464 -14.15 7.37 -18.51
C GLY A 464 -13.56 6.69 -19.74
N ALA A 465 -14.13 6.94 -20.93
CA ALA A 465 -13.36 6.87 -22.18
C ALA A 465 -14.00 7.76 -23.27
N HIS A 466 -13.62 9.04 -23.30
CA HIS A 466 -13.77 9.87 -24.50
C HIS A 466 -12.42 10.52 -24.81
N GLU A 467 -11.81 10.05 -25.90
CA GLU A 467 -11.04 10.76 -26.95
C GLU A 467 -9.83 9.93 -27.41
N GLY A 468 -9.89 9.41 -28.64
CA GLY A 468 -8.76 8.77 -29.30
C GLY A 468 -9.10 7.84 -30.47
N ALA A 469 -9.37 8.43 -31.63
CA ALA A 469 -9.22 7.86 -32.98
C ALA A 469 -10.17 6.73 -33.44
N ALA A 470 -11.16 7.13 -34.24
CA ALA A 470 -11.78 6.29 -35.26
C ALA A 470 -11.06 6.47 -36.61
N VAL A 471 -10.50 5.39 -37.20
CA VAL A 471 -10.32 5.04 -38.63
C VAL A 471 -9.78 3.59 -38.59
N ALA A 472 -10.27 2.53 -39.23
CA ALA A 472 -11.02 2.37 -40.48
C ALA A 472 -11.92 1.11 -40.44
N SER A 473 -13.01 1.23 -41.19
CA SER A 473 -13.87 0.19 -41.73
C SER A 473 -13.12 -0.84 -42.60
N SER A 474 -13.59 -2.09 -42.58
CA SER A 474 -14.16 -2.77 -43.78
C SER A 474 -14.49 -4.23 -43.49
N GLY A 475 -15.68 -4.69 -43.92
CA GLY A 475 -15.97 -6.12 -44.05
C GLY A 475 -17.42 -6.47 -43.74
N ALA A 476 -18.34 -5.97 -44.58
CA ALA A 476 -19.70 -6.48 -44.66
C ALA A 476 -19.69 -7.86 -45.32
N ASP A 477 -20.58 -8.76 -44.89
CA ASP A 477 -21.52 -9.40 -45.80
C ASP A 477 -22.73 -9.92 -45.00
N GLY A 478 -23.91 -9.47 -45.40
CA GLY A 478 -25.18 -9.99 -44.92
C GLY A 478 -25.69 -11.11 -45.82
N LEU A 479 -26.67 -11.87 -45.34
CA LEU A 479 -28.01 -11.89 -45.92
C LEU A 479 -28.91 -12.93 -45.22
N GLN A 480 -30.15 -12.49 -45.04
CA GLN A 480 -31.31 -13.25 -44.60
C GLN A 480 -31.80 -14.24 -45.67
N GLY A 481 -32.61 -15.21 -45.23
CA GLY A 481 -33.65 -15.88 -46.05
C GLY A 481 -33.30 -17.34 -46.38
N SER A 482 -33.81 -18.33 -45.67
CA SER A 482 -35.17 -18.90 -45.72
C SER A 482 -35.41 -19.92 -46.85
N SER A 483 -36.08 -21.01 -46.47
CA SER A 483 -36.67 -22.09 -47.29
C SER A 483 -35.66 -23.08 -47.88
N SER A 484 -35.92 -24.38 -47.98
CA SER A 484 -37.20 -25.09 -48.18
C SER A 484 -37.00 -26.57 -47.85
N GLY A 485 -37.91 -27.17 -47.07
CA GLY A 485 -38.90 -28.11 -47.62
C GLY A 485 -38.49 -29.54 -47.26
N LEU A 486 -39.32 -30.56 -47.09
CA LEU A 486 -40.74 -30.91 -47.25
C LEU A 486 -40.76 -32.36 -46.68
N ALA A 487 -41.81 -33.02 -46.21
CA ALA A 487 -43.21 -32.75 -45.91
C ALA A 487 -43.71 -34.02 -45.19
N VAL A 488 -44.59 -33.84 -44.21
CA VAL A 488 -45.87 -34.56 -44.02
C VAL A 488 -45.90 -36.09 -44.24
N SER A 489 -46.21 -36.86 -43.18
CA SER A 489 -47.54 -37.49 -43.03
C SER A 489 -47.69 -38.31 -41.74
N GLU A 490 -48.81 -38.04 -41.07
CA GLU A 490 -49.71 -38.85 -40.24
C GLU A 490 -49.41 -40.30 -39.78
N ALA A 491 -50.06 -40.56 -38.64
CA ALA A 491 -50.70 -41.81 -38.19
C ALA A 491 -49.92 -42.65 -37.15
N GLY A 492 -50.50 -42.71 -35.95
CA GLY A 492 -50.07 -43.61 -34.89
C GLY A 492 -50.58 -45.04 -35.05
N ALA A 493 -49.86 -45.99 -34.48
CA ALA A 493 -50.37 -47.20 -33.85
C ALA A 493 -49.25 -47.94 -33.10
N ALA A 494 -49.49 -48.14 -31.81
CA ALA A 494 -49.39 -49.41 -31.08
C ALA A 494 -48.05 -50.22 -31.02
N VAL A 495 -47.65 -50.43 -29.75
CA VAL A 495 -47.06 -51.63 -29.12
C VAL A 495 -45.57 -51.91 -29.34
N GLY A 496 -44.83 -51.96 -28.22
CA GLY A 496 -43.50 -52.56 -28.15
C GLY A 496 -42.74 -52.24 -26.85
N SER A 497 -43.23 -52.73 -25.72
CA SER A 497 -42.50 -52.79 -24.45
C SER A 497 -41.23 -53.66 -24.52
N ALA A 498 -40.14 -53.21 -23.85
CA ALA A 498 -39.20 -53.99 -23.01
C ALA A 498 -37.68 -53.81 -23.33
N PRO A 499 -36.77 -53.95 -22.34
CA PRO A 499 -36.97 -54.04 -20.90
C PRO A 499 -36.31 -52.89 -20.11
N GLN A 500 -37.10 -52.31 -19.21
CA GLN A 500 -36.61 -51.90 -17.90
C GLN A 500 -36.11 -53.17 -17.19
N SER A 501 -34.80 -53.42 -17.21
CA SER A 501 -34.10 -54.23 -16.19
C SER A 501 -32.63 -54.33 -16.59
N LEU A 502 -31.75 -53.67 -15.83
CA LEU A 502 -30.34 -54.06 -15.59
C LEU A 502 -29.58 -53.03 -14.74
N LEU A 503 -30.25 -51.99 -14.24
CA LEU A 503 -29.84 -51.34 -13.00
C LEU A 503 -30.70 -51.95 -11.90
N GLY A 504 -30.27 -53.14 -11.47
CA GLY A 504 -30.85 -53.80 -10.31
C GLY A 504 -30.73 -52.88 -9.11
N GLU A 505 -31.84 -52.77 -8.39
CA GLU A 505 -31.90 -52.31 -7.00
C GLU A 505 -30.81 -53.05 -6.21
N ALA A 506 -29.66 -52.42 -6.02
CA ALA A 506 -28.59 -52.93 -5.19
C ALA A 506 -28.11 -51.79 -4.30
N HIS A 507 -28.73 -51.73 -3.12
CA HIS A 507 -28.28 -51.06 -1.92
C HIS A 507 -28.07 -49.54 -1.98
N ARG A 508 -29.18 -48.80 -2.08
CA ARG A 508 -29.35 -47.65 -1.17
C ARG A 508 -29.43 -48.24 0.23
N SER A 509 -28.33 -48.18 1.00
CA SER A 509 -28.37 -48.53 2.41
C SER A 509 -29.41 -47.64 3.10
N GLY A 510 -30.20 -48.22 4.00
CA GLY A 510 -31.43 -47.64 4.56
C GLY A 510 -31.29 -46.39 5.42
N VAL A 511 -30.24 -45.59 5.24
CA VAL A 511 -30.09 -44.25 5.84
C VAL A 511 -30.77 -43.18 4.96
N ALA A 512 -30.95 -43.44 3.67
CA ALA A 512 -31.53 -42.48 2.72
C ALA A 512 -33.07 -42.49 2.63
N SER A 513 -33.78 -43.42 3.25
CA SER A 513 -35.25 -43.53 3.10
C SER A 513 -36.06 -42.69 4.11
N SER A 514 -35.41 -42.01 5.06
CA SER A 514 -36.08 -41.08 5.99
C SER A 514 -35.81 -39.60 5.70
N LEU A 515 -35.15 -39.29 4.57
CA LEU A 515 -34.90 -37.93 4.13
C LEU A 515 -35.83 -37.63 2.95
N ASP A 516 -36.66 -36.61 3.12
CA ASP A 516 -37.66 -36.18 2.15
C ASP A 516 -36.98 -35.84 0.82
N GLY A 517 -37.38 -36.53 -0.25
CA GLY A 517 -36.76 -36.47 -1.58
C GLY A 517 -36.97 -35.15 -2.32
N SER A 518 -37.65 -34.17 -1.70
CA SER A 518 -37.84 -32.81 -2.22
C SER A 518 -36.62 -31.90 -1.99
N ALA A 519 -35.75 -32.20 -1.02
CA ALA A 519 -34.62 -31.35 -0.63
C ALA A 519 -33.29 -31.64 -1.36
N LEU A 520 -33.30 -32.57 -2.33
CA LEU A 520 -32.15 -32.92 -3.18
C LEU A 520 -32.26 -32.36 -4.61
N GLN A 521 -33.29 -31.59 -4.94
CA GLN A 521 -33.56 -31.13 -6.30
C GLN A 521 -32.89 -29.80 -6.73
N GLU A 522 -32.14 -29.13 -5.85
CA GLU A 522 -31.38 -27.91 -6.22
C GLU A 522 -29.87 -28.14 -6.27
N VAL A 523 -29.49 -29.23 -6.94
CA VAL A 523 -28.11 -29.43 -7.37
C VAL A 523 -28.14 -29.56 -8.88
N GLU A 524 -27.63 -28.56 -9.60
CA GLU A 524 -27.32 -28.74 -11.02
C GLU A 524 -26.39 -29.96 -11.15
N GLU A 525 -26.89 -31.00 -11.80
CA GLU A 525 -26.11 -32.20 -12.10
C GLU A 525 -24.99 -31.83 -13.08
N VAL A 526 -23.75 -31.89 -12.61
CA VAL A 526 -22.58 -31.76 -13.49
C VAL A 526 -22.56 -33.01 -14.38
N PRO A 527 -22.58 -32.86 -15.73
CA PRO A 527 -22.57 -34.02 -16.62
C PRO A 527 -21.25 -34.79 -16.43
N PRO A 528 -21.29 -36.13 -16.36
CA PRO A 528 -20.10 -36.93 -16.09
C PRO A 528 -19.07 -36.80 -17.23
N PRO A 529 -17.76 -36.91 -16.93
CA PRO A 529 -16.73 -37.03 -17.95
C PRO A 529 -17.03 -38.20 -18.89
N SER A 530 -16.93 -37.99 -20.20
CA SER A 530 -17.35 -38.98 -21.21
C SER A 530 -16.25 -39.99 -21.55
N ASN A 531 -15.63 -40.65 -20.56
CA ASN A 531 -14.56 -41.62 -20.79
C ASN A 531 -15.06 -43.07 -20.75
N LYS A 532 -15.61 -43.54 -21.88
CA LYS A 532 -16.19 -44.90 -22.02
C LYS A 532 -15.20 -46.04 -21.74
N ALA A 533 -13.91 -45.83 -22.01
CA ALA A 533 -12.88 -46.85 -21.77
C ALA A 533 -12.59 -47.02 -20.28
N LEU A 534 -12.54 -45.91 -19.53
CA LEU A 534 -12.36 -45.94 -18.08
C LEU A 534 -13.54 -46.61 -17.37
N LEU A 535 -14.76 -46.28 -17.81
CA LEU A 535 -16.01 -46.90 -17.32
C LEU A 535 -16.00 -48.42 -17.50
N ALA A 536 -15.67 -48.91 -18.70
CA ALA A 536 -15.58 -50.35 -18.97
C ALA A 536 -14.52 -51.04 -18.11
N ARG A 537 -13.38 -50.38 -17.86
CA ARG A 537 -12.30 -50.89 -16.99
C ARG A 537 -12.77 -51.02 -15.53
N ILE A 538 -13.41 -50.00 -14.97
CA ILE A 538 -13.93 -50.02 -13.59
C ILE A 538 -14.99 -51.11 -13.41
N GLN A 539 -15.85 -51.30 -14.41
CA GLN A 539 -16.87 -52.36 -14.38
C GLN A 539 -16.28 -53.76 -14.38
N SER A 540 -15.07 -53.94 -14.94
CA SER A 540 -14.38 -55.23 -15.02
C SER A 540 -13.58 -55.60 -13.75
N TRP A 541 -13.44 -54.69 -12.78
CA TRP A 541 -12.71 -54.94 -11.55
C TRP A 541 -13.36 -56.04 -10.70
N ALA A 542 -12.51 -56.94 -10.18
CA ALA A 542 -12.91 -58.07 -9.36
C ALA A 542 -13.05 -57.68 -7.89
N GLY A 543 -12.28 -56.69 -7.43
CA GLY A 543 -12.28 -56.23 -6.04
C GLY A 543 -11.65 -54.85 -5.84
N PRO A 544 -11.68 -54.32 -4.61
CA PRO A 544 -11.16 -52.98 -4.32
C PRO A 544 -9.62 -52.87 -4.42
N GLU A 545 -8.90 -54.00 -4.43
CA GLU A 545 -7.46 -54.09 -4.71
C GLU A 545 -7.12 -53.55 -6.13
N ASP A 546 -8.03 -53.71 -7.10
CA ASP A 546 -7.82 -53.20 -8.46
C ASP A 546 -7.73 -51.67 -8.51
N LEU A 547 -8.43 -50.98 -7.60
CA LEU A 547 -8.33 -49.53 -7.44
C LEU A 547 -6.96 -49.15 -6.84
N LEU A 548 -6.50 -49.91 -5.83
CA LEU A 548 -5.21 -49.67 -5.19
C LEU A 548 -4.06 -49.85 -6.19
N ASP A 549 -4.11 -50.89 -7.01
CA ASP A 549 -3.13 -51.14 -8.06
C ASP A 549 -3.16 -50.07 -9.15
N PHE A 550 -4.36 -49.61 -9.54
CA PHE A 550 -4.49 -48.48 -10.46
C PHE A 550 -3.84 -47.21 -9.89
N VAL A 551 -4.09 -46.88 -8.62
CA VAL A 551 -3.51 -45.71 -7.96
C VAL A 551 -1.99 -45.81 -7.91
N ARG A 552 -1.43 -46.98 -7.54
CA ARG A 552 0.02 -47.21 -7.51
C ARG A 552 0.66 -47.07 -8.90
N GLN A 553 0.03 -47.65 -9.92
CA GLN A 553 0.48 -47.52 -11.30
C GLN A 553 0.49 -46.05 -11.74
N TRP A 554 -0.60 -45.35 -11.49
CA TRP A 554 -0.74 -43.94 -11.83
C TRP A 554 0.32 -43.07 -11.12
N GLN A 555 0.60 -43.32 -9.84
CA GLN A 555 1.65 -42.62 -9.09
C GLN A 555 3.05 -42.84 -9.71
N ALA A 556 3.35 -44.05 -10.17
CA ALA A 556 4.61 -44.34 -10.85
C ALA A 556 4.73 -43.60 -12.20
N GLU A 557 3.67 -43.60 -13.01
CA GLU A 557 3.59 -42.87 -14.29
C GLU A 557 3.75 -41.36 -14.09
N LEU A 558 3.09 -40.80 -13.07
CA LEU A 558 3.18 -39.39 -12.73
C LEU A 558 4.60 -38.99 -12.34
N ARG A 559 5.30 -39.84 -11.56
CA ARG A 559 6.68 -39.58 -11.12
C ARG A 559 7.66 -39.50 -12.28
N VAL A 560 7.60 -40.45 -13.21
CA VAL A 560 8.47 -40.49 -14.39
C VAL A 560 8.22 -39.28 -15.29
N SER A 561 6.94 -38.99 -15.55
CA SER A 561 6.54 -37.88 -16.42
C SER A 561 6.93 -36.53 -15.84
N TYR A 562 6.88 -36.38 -14.52
CA TYR A 562 7.33 -35.17 -13.84
C TYR A 562 8.85 -34.96 -13.96
N GLN A 563 9.66 -36.00 -13.76
CA GLN A 563 11.11 -35.92 -13.91
C GLN A 563 11.51 -35.57 -15.36
N ALA A 564 10.78 -36.10 -16.34
CA ALA A 564 10.98 -35.75 -17.75
C ALA A 564 10.63 -34.29 -18.05
N ALA A 565 9.51 -33.79 -17.51
CA ALA A 565 9.09 -32.40 -17.66
C ALA A 565 10.09 -31.42 -17.03
N ASP A 566 10.64 -31.75 -15.85
CA ASP A 566 11.66 -30.95 -15.17
C ASP A 566 12.95 -30.85 -16.00
N ALA A 567 13.42 -31.99 -16.56
CA ALA A 567 14.58 -32.02 -17.45
C ALA A 567 14.37 -31.23 -18.76
N ALA A 568 13.11 -31.14 -19.24
CA ALA A 568 12.72 -30.37 -20.42
C ALA A 568 12.40 -28.89 -20.13
N GLY A 569 12.50 -28.44 -18.87
CA GLY A 569 12.17 -27.06 -18.49
C GLY A 569 10.69 -26.72 -18.59
N PHE A 570 9.80 -27.72 -18.45
CA PHE A 570 8.35 -27.58 -18.53
C PHE A 570 7.84 -26.92 -19.82
N ASP A 571 8.34 -27.39 -20.96
CA ASP A 571 7.82 -27.01 -22.27
C ASP A 571 6.32 -27.36 -22.44
N ALA A 572 5.69 -26.81 -23.48
CA ALA A 572 4.25 -26.99 -23.69
C ALA A 572 3.83 -28.46 -23.82
N GLY A 573 4.70 -29.33 -24.36
CA GLY A 573 4.40 -30.74 -24.56
C GLY A 573 4.41 -31.53 -23.25
N SER A 574 5.46 -31.36 -22.43
CA SER A 574 5.60 -32.01 -21.13
C SER A 574 4.56 -31.53 -20.11
N VAL A 575 4.15 -30.26 -20.18
CA VAL A 575 3.03 -29.74 -19.38
C VAL A 575 1.72 -30.40 -19.76
N ALA A 576 1.43 -30.54 -21.06
CA ALA A 576 0.21 -31.18 -21.55
C ALA A 576 0.16 -32.68 -21.17
N GLU A 577 1.29 -33.39 -21.17
CA GLU A 577 1.37 -34.79 -20.74
C GLU A 577 1.04 -34.94 -19.24
N LEU A 578 1.61 -34.08 -18.40
CA LEU A 578 1.26 -34.03 -16.98
C LEU A 578 -0.22 -33.69 -16.77
N GLU A 579 -0.81 -32.83 -17.63
CA GLU A 579 -2.24 -32.47 -17.56
C GLU A 579 -3.13 -33.67 -17.87
N ALA A 580 -2.80 -34.43 -18.91
CA ALA A 580 -3.50 -35.64 -19.26
C ALA A 580 -3.45 -36.73 -18.16
N LEU A 581 -2.31 -36.88 -17.48
CA LEU A 581 -2.18 -37.88 -16.39
C LEU A 581 -3.04 -37.55 -15.18
N VAL A 582 -3.04 -36.30 -14.72
CA VAL A 582 -3.86 -35.94 -13.56
C VAL A 582 -5.33 -35.90 -13.92
N GLN A 583 -5.66 -35.48 -15.15
CA GLN A 583 -7.01 -35.57 -15.69
C GLN A 583 -7.57 -36.99 -15.60
N ARG A 584 -6.79 -37.99 -16.01
CA ARG A 584 -7.17 -39.41 -15.96
C ARG A 584 -7.49 -39.87 -14.53
N MET A 585 -6.75 -39.41 -13.54
CA MET A 585 -7.00 -39.76 -12.14
C MET A 585 -8.28 -39.10 -11.61
N THR A 586 -8.51 -37.83 -11.94
CA THR A 586 -9.74 -37.12 -11.58
C THR A 586 -10.97 -37.81 -12.16
N GLU A 587 -10.92 -38.23 -13.43
CA GLU A 587 -11.98 -39.00 -14.07
C GLU A 587 -12.16 -40.38 -13.42
N MET A 588 -11.07 -41.04 -13.01
CA MET A 588 -11.13 -42.32 -12.31
C MET A 588 -11.88 -42.19 -10.99
N TRP A 589 -11.45 -41.26 -10.14
CA TRP A 589 -12.07 -41.02 -8.85
C TRP A 589 -13.57 -40.72 -8.96
N TRP A 590 -13.96 -39.90 -9.95
CA TRP A 590 -15.36 -39.62 -10.25
C TRP A 590 -16.14 -40.89 -10.57
N HIS A 591 -15.66 -41.69 -11.53
CA HIS A 591 -16.37 -42.90 -11.95
C HIS A 591 -16.40 -43.99 -10.87
N VAL A 592 -15.36 -44.11 -10.05
CA VAL A 592 -15.33 -45.03 -8.90
C VAL A 592 -16.32 -44.59 -7.82
N GLY A 593 -16.38 -43.30 -7.49
CA GLY A 593 -17.36 -42.77 -6.53
C GLY A 593 -18.81 -43.04 -6.94
N GLN A 594 -19.09 -43.07 -8.25
CA GLN A 594 -20.42 -43.35 -8.79
C GLN A 594 -20.74 -44.85 -8.88
N LEU A 595 -19.79 -45.66 -9.37
CA LEU A 595 -20.05 -47.07 -9.69
C LEU A 595 -19.71 -48.03 -8.54
N ARG A 596 -18.70 -47.69 -7.73
CA ARG A 596 -18.10 -48.54 -6.71
C ARG A 596 -17.65 -47.72 -5.47
N PRO A 597 -18.53 -46.92 -4.83
CA PRO A 597 -18.13 -46.04 -3.71
C PRO A 597 -17.48 -46.78 -2.54
N ALA A 598 -17.85 -48.05 -2.31
CA ALA A 598 -17.23 -48.90 -1.29
C ALA A 598 -15.71 -49.11 -1.49
N TYR A 599 -15.21 -49.02 -2.72
CA TYR A 599 -13.77 -49.17 -3.01
C TYR A 599 -12.98 -47.97 -2.46
N LEU A 600 -13.60 -46.79 -2.38
CA LEU A 600 -12.98 -45.60 -1.77
C LEU A 600 -12.81 -45.78 -0.25
N SER A 601 -13.79 -46.41 0.40
CA SER A 601 -13.72 -46.74 1.83
C SER A 601 -12.68 -47.83 2.14
N TYR A 602 -12.50 -48.79 1.23
CA TYR A 602 -11.42 -49.77 1.32
C TYR A 602 -10.06 -49.08 1.17
N LEU A 603 -9.91 -48.21 0.17
CA LEU A 603 -8.69 -47.44 -0.04
C LEU A 603 -8.34 -46.59 1.19
N ALA A 604 -9.34 -46.02 1.87
CA ALA A 604 -9.16 -45.30 3.13
C ALA A 604 -8.52 -46.20 4.22
N HIS A 605 -8.94 -47.45 4.31
CA HIS A 605 -8.41 -48.42 5.29
C HIS A 605 -6.98 -48.87 4.99
N VAL A 606 -6.62 -49.05 3.72
CA VAL A 606 -5.36 -49.71 3.35
C VAL A 606 -4.27 -48.77 2.84
N ALA A 607 -4.61 -47.54 2.47
CA ALA A 607 -3.72 -46.63 1.77
C ALA A 607 -3.62 -45.22 2.36
N LEU A 608 -4.34 -44.88 3.43
CA LEU A 608 -4.13 -43.60 4.12
C LEU A 608 -2.83 -43.63 4.95
N PRO A 609 -1.87 -42.72 4.72
CA PRO A 609 -0.93 -42.32 5.75
C PRO A 609 -1.65 -41.42 6.77
N GLU A 610 -1.03 -41.20 7.93
CA GLU A 610 -1.41 -40.18 8.91
C GLU A 610 -1.37 -38.76 8.28
N ASN A 611 -2.38 -38.39 7.49
CA ASN A 611 -2.46 -37.13 6.75
C ASN A 611 -3.10 -35.99 7.57
N SER A 612 -3.76 -36.30 8.69
CA SER A 612 -4.53 -35.35 9.52
C SER A 612 -3.70 -34.38 10.38
N GLY A 613 -2.38 -34.37 10.24
CA GLY A 613 -1.47 -33.46 10.97
C GLY A 613 -0.81 -32.36 10.13
N GLN A 614 -1.06 -32.32 8.81
CA GLN A 614 -0.28 -31.50 7.86
C GLN A 614 -0.97 -30.19 7.44
N LEU A 615 -1.79 -29.60 8.32
CA LEU A 615 -2.58 -28.40 8.00
C LEU A 615 -1.73 -27.22 7.50
N ALA A 616 -0.53 -27.05 8.06
CA ALA A 616 0.42 -26.03 7.61
C ALA A 616 0.88 -26.24 6.16
N LEU A 617 1.11 -27.49 5.76
CA LEU A 617 1.50 -27.86 4.39
C LEU A 617 0.36 -27.58 3.40
N TRP A 618 -0.87 -27.95 3.75
CA TRP A 618 -2.04 -27.71 2.90
C TRP A 618 -2.29 -26.22 2.69
N ARG A 619 -2.03 -25.41 3.74
CA ARG A 619 -2.11 -23.95 3.65
C ARG A 619 -1.01 -23.33 2.79
N GLU A 620 0.20 -23.88 2.84
CA GLU A 620 1.30 -23.46 1.97
C GLU A 620 0.97 -23.69 0.50
N ILE A 621 0.54 -24.91 0.15
CA ILE A 621 0.10 -25.25 -1.22
C ILE A 621 -1.06 -24.35 -1.66
N ALA A 622 -2.03 -24.10 -0.78
CA ALA A 622 -3.13 -23.17 -1.08
C ALA A 622 -2.62 -21.77 -1.42
N SER A 623 -1.72 -21.21 -0.60
CA SER A 623 -1.12 -19.89 -0.80
C SER A 623 -0.34 -19.76 -2.11
N GLU A 624 0.41 -20.80 -2.50
CA GLU A 624 1.18 -20.80 -3.74
C GLU A 624 0.31 -20.82 -5.00
N VAL A 625 -0.83 -21.50 -4.96
CA VAL A 625 -1.68 -21.70 -6.14
C VAL A 625 -2.73 -20.60 -6.29
N MET A 626 -3.14 -19.98 -5.17
CA MET A 626 -4.17 -18.95 -5.12
C MET A 626 -3.97 -17.78 -6.11
N PRO A 627 -2.76 -17.25 -6.37
CA PRO A 627 -2.54 -16.17 -7.35
C PRO A 627 -2.86 -16.53 -8.80
N TYR A 628 -2.96 -17.83 -9.13
CA TYR A 628 -3.29 -18.31 -10.47
C TYR A 628 -4.79 -18.50 -10.69
N ILE A 629 -5.60 -18.26 -9.66
CA ILE A 629 -7.06 -18.36 -9.71
C ILE A 629 -7.62 -16.95 -9.93
N ASN A 630 -8.41 -16.78 -10.99
CA ASN A 630 -9.11 -15.52 -11.22
C ASN A 630 -10.35 -15.40 -10.31
N ASP A 631 -10.97 -14.23 -10.25
CA ASP A 631 -12.07 -13.97 -9.31
C ASP A 631 -13.33 -14.80 -9.60
N THR A 632 -13.64 -15.04 -10.87
CA THR A 632 -14.68 -16.01 -11.29
C THR A 632 -14.38 -17.41 -10.76
N GLY A 633 -13.10 -17.75 -10.68
CA GLY A 633 -12.60 -18.97 -10.11
C GLY A 633 -12.73 -19.11 -8.62
N LEU A 634 -12.31 -18.08 -7.91
CA LEU A 634 -12.44 -18.04 -6.46
C LEU A 634 -13.93 -18.10 -6.06
N ALA A 635 -14.82 -17.47 -6.82
CA ALA A 635 -16.26 -17.61 -6.64
C ALA A 635 -16.74 -19.06 -6.82
N LEU A 636 -16.27 -19.75 -7.86
CA LEU A 636 -16.60 -21.17 -8.07
C LEU A 636 -16.04 -22.07 -6.95
N VAL A 637 -14.83 -21.81 -6.46
CA VAL A 637 -14.20 -22.54 -5.35
C VAL A 637 -15.01 -22.35 -4.06
N ARG A 638 -15.39 -21.12 -3.72
CA ARG A 638 -16.24 -20.81 -2.55
C ARG A 638 -17.58 -21.54 -2.63
N ARG A 639 -18.27 -21.44 -3.77
CA ARG A 639 -19.56 -22.12 -3.99
C ARG A 639 -19.44 -23.63 -3.88
N SER A 640 -18.38 -24.21 -4.42
CA SER A 640 -18.13 -25.65 -4.38
C SER A 640 -17.84 -26.13 -2.95
N TRP A 641 -17.01 -25.38 -2.21
CA TRP A 641 -16.71 -25.63 -0.81
C TRP A 641 -17.96 -25.55 0.08
N HIS A 642 -18.80 -24.54 -0.12
CA HIS A 642 -20.06 -24.40 0.60
C HIS A 642 -20.97 -25.63 0.41
N ASN A 643 -21.14 -26.10 -0.83
CA ASN A 643 -21.94 -27.29 -1.13
C ASN A 643 -21.39 -28.55 -0.44
N TYR A 644 -20.08 -28.73 -0.43
CA TYR A 644 -19.42 -29.83 0.27
C TYR A 644 -19.68 -29.75 1.78
N SER A 645 -19.44 -28.58 2.40
CA SER A 645 -19.63 -28.40 3.84
C SER A 645 -21.07 -28.69 4.27
N LYS A 646 -22.05 -28.24 3.48
CA LYS A 646 -23.48 -28.50 3.72
C LYS A 646 -23.79 -29.99 3.71
N ARG A 647 -23.32 -30.70 2.67
CA ARG A 647 -23.56 -32.15 2.55
C ARG A 647 -22.91 -32.92 3.70
N LEU A 648 -21.69 -32.55 4.08
CA LEU A 648 -20.98 -33.20 5.18
C LEU A 648 -21.62 -32.94 6.55
N ALA A 649 -22.11 -31.73 6.80
CA ALA A 649 -22.84 -31.41 8.02
C ALA A 649 -24.10 -32.30 8.17
N LYS A 650 -24.84 -32.54 7.09
CA LYS A 650 -25.99 -33.46 7.08
C LYS A 650 -25.59 -34.90 7.39
N VAL A 651 -24.49 -35.38 6.81
CA VAL A 651 -23.92 -36.71 7.11
C VAL A 651 -23.54 -36.82 8.59
N ALA A 652 -22.93 -35.78 9.15
CA ALA A 652 -22.53 -35.71 10.55
C ALA A 652 -23.72 -35.79 11.52
N VAL A 653 -24.80 -35.07 11.23
CA VAL A 653 -26.05 -35.17 12.01
C VAL A 653 -26.60 -36.60 11.99
N GLY A 654 -26.60 -37.24 10.80
CA GLY A 654 -27.09 -38.60 10.63
C GLY A 654 -26.31 -39.67 11.40
N VAL A 655 -25.00 -39.48 11.61
CA VAL A 655 -24.14 -40.45 12.32
C VAL A 655 -24.06 -40.20 13.83
N SER A 656 -24.46 -39.02 14.33
CA SER A 656 -24.28 -38.60 15.72
C SER A 656 -24.83 -39.58 16.77
N LYS A 657 -26.05 -40.09 16.56
CA LYS A 657 -26.67 -41.09 17.44
C LYS A 657 -25.86 -42.39 17.54
N TRP A 658 -25.22 -42.79 16.45
CA TRP A 658 -24.42 -44.01 16.39
C TRP A 658 -23.06 -43.83 17.07
N VAL A 659 -22.49 -42.62 16.99
CA VAL A 659 -21.25 -42.26 17.71
C VAL A 659 -21.48 -42.24 19.23
N GLN A 660 -22.60 -41.69 19.70
CA GLN A 660 -22.94 -41.72 21.14
C GLN A 660 -23.06 -43.15 21.66
N LYS A 661 -23.69 -44.04 20.87
CA LYS A 661 -23.73 -45.47 21.19
C LYS A 661 -22.32 -46.05 21.24
N LEU A 662 -21.49 -45.81 20.22
CA LEU A 662 -20.12 -46.31 20.13
C LEU A 662 -19.25 -45.91 21.34
N GLN A 663 -19.35 -44.66 21.80
CA GLN A 663 -18.66 -44.19 23.01
C GLN A 663 -19.10 -44.96 24.26
N ALA A 664 -20.40 -45.18 24.41
CA ALA A 664 -20.93 -45.96 25.51
C ALA A 664 -20.42 -47.41 25.49
N TYR A 665 -20.16 -47.99 24.31
CA TYR A 665 -19.57 -49.33 24.18
C TYR A 665 -18.06 -49.36 24.42
N ALA A 666 -17.31 -48.34 24.00
CA ALA A 666 -15.84 -48.29 24.14
C ALA A 666 -15.35 -48.33 25.60
N VAL A 667 -16.21 -48.01 26.57
CA VAL A 667 -15.90 -47.96 28.01
C VAL A 667 -16.37 -49.22 28.77
N GLN A 668 -17.14 -50.11 28.14
CA GLN A 668 -17.72 -51.30 28.78
C GLN A 668 -16.75 -52.50 28.79
N GLN A 669 -16.69 -53.24 29.90
CA GLN A 669 -15.90 -54.48 30.05
C GLN A 669 -16.57 -55.67 29.35
N PRO A 670 -15.81 -56.68 28.86
CA PRO A 670 -16.39 -57.87 28.23
C PRO A 670 -17.23 -58.69 29.22
N GLU A 671 -18.40 -59.18 28.77
CA GLU A 671 -19.38 -59.92 29.59
C GLU A 671 -19.60 -61.36 29.05
N SER A 672 -20.71 -62.02 29.41
CA SER A 672 -21.01 -63.41 28.99
C SER A 672 -21.08 -63.59 27.46
N LEU A 673 -20.89 -64.82 26.97
CA LEU A 673 -20.90 -65.17 25.55
C LEU A 673 -22.14 -64.68 24.77
N VAL A 674 -23.33 -64.73 25.37
CA VAL A 674 -24.59 -64.28 24.74
C VAL A 674 -24.63 -62.76 24.60
N ILE A 675 -24.17 -62.06 25.63
CA ILE A 675 -24.08 -60.60 25.64
C ILE A 675 -23.04 -60.14 24.62
N ASN A 676 -21.92 -60.86 24.47
CA ASN A 676 -20.91 -60.56 23.45
C ASN A 676 -21.42 -60.79 22.01
N ALA A 677 -22.28 -61.79 21.77
CA ALA A 677 -22.89 -62.01 20.46
C ALA A 677 -23.89 -60.91 20.07
N GLN A 678 -24.72 -60.46 21.02
CA GLN A 678 -25.64 -59.34 20.78
C GLN A 678 -24.88 -58.01 20.61
N ARG A 679 -23.83 -57.79 21.41
CA ARG A 679 -22.90 -56.67 21.22
C ARG A 679 -22.24 -56.68 19.85
N ALA A 680 -21.85 -57.85 19.33
CA ALA A 680 -21.25 -57.95 18.00
C ALA A 680 -22.22 -57.54 16.88
N LEU A 681 -23.51 -57.84 17.01
CA LEU A 681 -24.54 -57.43 16.05
C LEU A 681 -24.79 -55.91 16.10
N GLU A 682 -24.88 -55.33 17.29
CA GLU A 682 -25.05 -53.89 17.50
C GLU A 682 -23.82 -53.10 17.02
N LEU A 683 -22.61 -53.64 17.24
CA LEU A 683 -21.37 -53.06 16.72
C LEU A 683 -21.28 -53.16 15.20
N ALA A 684 -21.77 -54.24 14.58
CA ALA A 684 -21.87 -54.36 13.13
C ALA A 684 -22.84 -53.33 12.54
N GLU A 685 -23.96 -53.06 13.21
CA GLU A 685 -24.91 -52.01 12.83
C GLU A 685 -24.26 -50.61 12.93
N ILE A 686 -23.60 -50.30 14.06
CA ILE A 686 -22.86 -49.04 14.25
C ILE A 686 -21.77 -48.86 13.18
N SER A 687 -20.98 -49.91 12.93
CA SER A 687 -19.92 -49.95 11.92
C SER A 687 -20.48 -49.68 10.51
N SER A 688 -21.64 -50.28 10.18
CA SER A 688 -22.31 -50.06 8.89
C SER A 688 -22.77 -48.62 8.70
N HIS A 689 -23.31 -47.97 9.74
CA HIS A 689 -23.73 -46.58 9.66
C HIS A 689 -22.54 -45.61 9.52
N ILE A 690 -21.44 -45.86 10.23
CA ILE A 690 -20.22 -45.06 10.09
C ILE A 690 -19.58 -45.28 8.71
N ALA A 691 -19.58 -46.51 8.20
CA ALA A 691 -19.11 -46.83 6.85
C ALA A 691 -19.93 -46.10 5.77
N ALA A 692 -21.26 -46.07 5.92
CA ALA A 692 -22.13 -45.33 5.01
C ALA A 692 -21.87 -43.81 5.06
N ALA A 693 -21.64 -43.25 6.25
CA ALA A 693 -21.28 -41.84 6.40
C ALA A 693 -19.94 -41.50 5.73
N VAL A 694 -18.94 -42.37 5.85
CA VAL A 694 -17.66 -42.23 5.14
C VAL A 694 -17.84 -42.33 3.61
N GLN A 695 -18.67 -43.26 3.13
CA GLN A 695 -18.97 -43.35 1.69
C GLN A 695 -19.59 -42.05 1.14
N GLU A 696 -20.55 -41.47 1.87
CA GLU A 696 -21.17 -40.20 1.49
C GLU A 696 -20.19 -39.02 1.51
N GLU A 697 -19.26 -38.99 2.47
CA GLU A 697 -18.18 -37.99 2.50
C GLU A 697 -17.29 -38.09 1.27
N TYR A 698 -16.91 -39.32 0.84
CA TYR A 698 -16.11 -39.51 -0.36
C TYR A 698 -16.85 -39.05 -1.62
N VAL A 699 -18.14 -39.36 -1.75
CA VAL A 699 -18.96 -38.89 -2.86
C VAL A 699 -19.02 -37.35 -2.87
N ALA A 700 -19.25 -36.73 -1.71
CA ALA A 700 -19.24 -35.27 -1.57
C ALA A 700 -17.90 -34.66 -1.97
N SER A 701 -16.79 -35.29 -1.56
CA SER A 701 -15.43 -34.88 -1.93
C SER A 701 -15.21 -34.96 -3.45
N MET A 702 -15.77 -35.94 -4.14
CA MET A 702 -15.64 -36.04 -5.60
C MET A 702 -16.47 -35.00 -6.35
N GLU A 703 -17.65 -34.69 -5.85
CA GLU A 703 -18.46 -33.57 -6.36
C GLU A 703 -17.79 -32.22 -6.16
N LEU A 704 -17.15 -32.01 -5.00
CA LEU A 704 -16.35 -30.83 -4.72
C LEU A 704 -15.27 -30.62 -5.79
N VAL A 705 -14.55 -31.69 -6.13
CA VAL A 705 -13.48 -31.67 -7.15
C VAL A 705 -14.03 -31.42 -8.55
N ALA A 706 -15.10 -32.11 -8.94
CA ALA A 706 -15.65 -32.02 -10.29
C ALA A 706 -16.28 -30.65 -10.61
N ARG A 707 -16.88 -29.99 -9.62
CA ARG A 707 -17.45 -28.65 -9.82
C ARG A 707 -16.39 -27.59 -10.09
N GLN A 708 -15.18 -27.80 -9.61
CA GLN A 708 -14.07 -26.86 -9.76
C GLN A 708 -13.34 -27.03 -11.09
N PHE A 709 -13.66 -28.10 -11.84
CA PHE A 709 -13.04 -28.50 -13.11
C PHE A 709 -12.75 -27.36 -14.12
N PRO A 710 -13.67 -26.39 -14.33
CA PRO A 710 -13.48 -25.32 -15.31
C PRO A 710 -12.48 -24.24 -14.90
N VAL A 711 -12.32 -24.03 -13.59
CA VAL A 711 -11.42 -23.00 -13.06
C VAL A 711 -10.16 -23.62 -12.49
N SER A 712 -10.09 -24.95 -12.54
CA SER A 712 -9.03 -25.82 -12.09
C SER A 712 -8.09 -26.24 -13.24
N ASN A 713 -7.26 -25.33 -13.77
CA ASN A 713 -5.91 -25.83 -14.04
C ASN A 713 -5.30 -26.39 -12.73
N ILE A 714 -5.82 -26.09 -11.54
CA ILE A 714 -5.69 -24.99 -10.56
C ILE A 714 -6.31 -25.64 -9.31
N LEU A 715 -5.74 -26.74 -8.88
CA LEU A 715 -4.60 -26.71 -7.99
C LEU A 715 -3.23 -26.77 -8.73
N LEU A 716 -3.22 -26.63 -10.07
CA LEU A 716 -2.26 -27.19 -11.05
C LEU A 716 -1.59 -28.44 -10.52
N LYS A 717 -2.55 -29.22 -10.01
CA LYS A 717 -2.55 -30.54 -9.45
C LYS A 717 -2.00 -30.63 -8.04
N ALA A 718 -2.35 -29.71 -7.15
CA ALA A 718 -2.03 -29.68 -5.71
C ALA A 718 -0.66 -30.27 -5.29
N TYR A 719 0.47 -29.84 -5.84
CA TYR A 719 0.80 -28.93 -6.93
C TYR A 719 1.79 -29.73 -7.79
N THR A 720 1.24 -30.56 -8.66
CA THR A 720 1.72 -31.91 -9.01
C THR A 720 1.90 -32.87 -7.81
N ASN A 721 0.91 -32.94 -6.89
CA ASN A 721 0.60 -33.98 -5.90
C ASN A 721 1.78 -34.87 -5.46
N TYR A 722 2.83 -34.38 -4.83
CA TYR A 722 3.21 -33.03 -4.40
C TYR A 722 4.71 -32.90 -4.77
N ARG A 723 4.95 -32.80 -6.08
CA ARG A 723 6.17 -33.18 -6.80
C ARG A 723 6.60 -34.65 -6.59
N CYS A 724 5.62 -35.56 -6.35
CA CYS A 724 5.66 -37.04 -6.46
C CYS A 724 5.93 -37.92 -5.21
N ALA A 725 5.58 -37.47 -4.00
CA ALA A 725 5.58 -38.23 -2.74
C ALA A 725 4.83 -39.60 -2.80
N PRO A 726 4.99 -40.52 -1.83
CA PRO A 726 4.32 -41.84 -1.84
C PRO A 726 2.80 -41.78 -1.54
N TYR A 727 2.26 -40.62 -1.14
CA TYR A 727 0.87 -40.47 -0.71
C TYR A 727 0.08 -39.42 -1.49
N LEU A 728 -1.24 -39.56 -1.46
CA LEU A 728 -2.20 -38.63 -2.08
C LEU A 728 -2.43 -37.42 -1.16
N PRO A 729 -2.39 -36.18 -1.67
CA PRO A 729 -2.66 -34.99 -0.88
C PRO A 729 -4.15 -34.80 -0.64
N ASP A 730 -4.43 -34.08 0.45
CA ASP A 730 -5.79 -33.82 0.90
C ASP A 730 -6.40 -32.62 0.17
N ILE A 731 -7.09 -32.91 -0.94
CA ILE A 731 -7.70 -31.89 -1.79
C ILE A 731 -8.76 -31.07 -1.02
N VAL A 732 -9.51 -31.71 -0.12
CA VAL A 732 -10.55 -31.05 0.68
C VAL A 732 -9.92 -30.00 1.59
N ALA A 733 -8.84 -30.36 2.29
CA ALA A 733 -8.12 -29.43 3.17
C ALA A 733 -7.45 -28.27 2.43
N ILE A 734 -6.96 -28.50 1.19
CA ILE A 734 -6.36 -27.44 0.38
C ILE A 734 -7.43 -26.46 -0.09
N VAL A 735 -8.57 -26.95 -0.58
CA VAL A 735 -9.71 -26.11 -1.00
C VAL A 735 -10.19 -25.23 0.16
N TYR A 736 -10.32 -25.80 1.36
CA TYR A 736 -10.62 -25.04 2.56
C TYR A 736 -9.64 -23.89 2.81
N ASN A 737 -8.33 -24.15 2.72
CA ASN A 737 -7.33 -23.12 2.98
C ASN A 737 -7.34 -22.01 1.90
N ILE A 738 -7.67 -22.32 0.65
CA ILE A 738 -7.88 -21.30 -0.40
C ILE A 738 -9.04 -20.38 0.01
N VAL A 739 -10.16 -20.94 0.49
CA VAL A 739 -11.32 -20.15 0.94
C VAL A 739 -10.95 -19.25 2.12
N CYS A 740 -10.16 -19.74 3.08
CA CYS A 740 -9.71 -18.91 4.21
C CYS A 740 -8.77 -17.78 3.77
N LEU A 741 -7.78 -18.06 2.92
CA LEU A 741 -6.84 -17.05 2.43
C LEU A 741 -7.54 -15.98 1.60
N ASP A 742 -8.53 -16.37 0.79
CA ASP A 742 -9.39 -15.45 0.05
C ASP A 742 -10.21 -14.56 0.98
N SER A 743 -10.78 -15.13 2.04
CA SER A 743 -11.51 -14.36 3.07
C SER A 743 -10.60 -13.38 3.81
N GLU A 744 -9.38 -13.77 4.17
CA GLU A 744 -8.39 -12.90 4.80
C GLU A 744 -7.96 -11.75 3.88
N GLN A 745 -7.76 -12.05 2.59
CA GLN A 745 -7.40 -11.03 1.61
C GLN A 745 -8.52 -10.01 1.41
N ARG A 746 -9.78 -10.45 1.29
CA ARG A 746 -10.95 -9.55 1.18
C ARG A 746 -11.11 -8.69 2.44
N ALA A 747 -10.85 -9.24 3.62
CA ALA A 747 -10.85 -8.47 4.86
C ALA A 747 -9.74 -7.40 4.88
N ALA A 748 -8.54 -7.73 4.40
CA ALA A 748 -7.44 -6.76 4.28
C ALA A 748 -7.71 -5.68 3.21
N GLU A 749 -8.39 -6.02 2.12
CA GLU A 749 -8.88 -5.08 1.10
C GLU A 749 -9.89 -4.09 1.69
N ALA A 750 -10.87 -4.58 2.45
CA ALA A 750 -11.84 -3.74 3.16
C ALA A 750 -11.18 -2.79 4.18
N MET A 751 -10.03 -3.18 4.76
CA MET A 751 -9.25 -2.34 5.68
C MET A 751 -8.25 -1.39 4.98
N GLY A 752 -8.18 -1.38 3.64
CA GLY A 752 -7.31 -0.49 2.87
C GLY A 752 -5.84 -0.88 2.87
N GLU A 753 -5.50 -2.11 3.26
CA GLU A 753 -4.12 -2.62 3.34
C GLU A 753 -3.66 -3.35 2.06
N TYR A 754 -4.44 -3.24 0.97
CA TYR A 754 -4.28 -4.05 -0.23
C TYR A 754 -2.96 -3.84 -0.98
N ARG A 755 -2.31 -4.96 -1.36
CA ARG A 755 -1.30 -5.01 -2.41
C ARG A 755 -1.84 -5.79 -3.62
N PRO A 756 -1.69 -5.27 -4.86
CA PRO A 756 -2.19 -5.92 -6.06
C PRO A 756 -1.55 -7.30 -6.28
N ARG A 757 -2.39 -8.27 -6.69
CA ARG A 757 -1.95 -9.61 -7.15
C ARG A 757 -1.09 -9.46 -8.42
N LEU A 758 0.23 -9.38 -8.28
CA LEU A 758 1.13 -9.47 -9.43
C LEU A 758 1.16 -10.92 -9.93
N PRO A 759 0.96 -11.20 -11.23
CA PRO A 759 1.19 -12.52 -11.77
C PRO A 759 2.69 -12.84 -11.61
N ALA A 760 3.02 -13.74 -10.69
CA ALA A 760 4.39 -14.22 -10.58
C ALA A 760 4.77 -14.93 -11.89
N SER A 761 5.89 -14.52 -12.51
CA SER A 761 6.56 -15.37 -13.50
C SER A 761 6.80 -16.74 -12.86
N ARG A 762 6.39 -17.83 -13.55
CA ARG A 762 6.54 -19.24 -13.11
C ARG A 762 7.86 -19.41 -12.33
N PRO A 763 7.83 -19.87 -11.06
CA PRO A 763 9.05 -19.98 -10.27
C PRO A 763 10.00 -21.02 -10.86
N ALA A 764 11.30 -20.73 -10.88
CA ALA A 764 12.34 -21.75 -11.07
C ALA A 764 12.36 -22.69 -9.84
N PRO A 765 12.59 -24.00 -10.01
CA PRO A 765 12.49 -24.96 -8.91
C PRO A 765 13.50 -24.65 -7.79
N SER A 766 12.99 -24.48 -6.57
CA SER A 766 13.79 -24.36 -5.34
C SER A 766 14.27 -25.74 -4.90
N SER A 767 15.59 -25.95 -4.87
CA SER A 767 16.20 -27.19 -4.39
C SER A 767 16.29 -27.20 -2.86
N ARG A 768 15.32 -27.80 -2.15
CA ARG A 768 15.49 -28.47 -0.83
C ARG A 768 14.15 -28.91 -0.23
N ILE A 769 14.07 -30.18 0.20
CA ILE A 769 12.97 -30.73 1.01
C ILE A 769 13.50 -30.97 2.44
N PRO A 770 12.90 -30.39 3.50
CA PRO A 770 13.20 -30.78 4.88
C PRO A 770 12.39 -32.03 5.28
N GLY A 771 13.05 -33.10 5.73
CA GLY A 771 12.43 -34.11 6.60
C GLY A 771 12.02 -35.47 6.01
N VAL A 772 12.34 -35.82 4.75
CA VAL A 772 12.08 -37.17 4.20
C VAL A 772 13.33 -38.06 4.31
N PRO A 773 13.31 -39.21 5.03
CA PRO A 773 14.40 -40.17 4.97
C PRO A 773 14.38 -40.93 3.63
N PRO A 774 15.53 -41.30 3.05
CA PRO A 774 15.57 -42.04 1.79
C PRO A 774 14.98 -43.44 1.99
N PRO A 775 14.39 -44.06 0.93
CA PRO A 775 13.93 -45.44 1.02
C PRO A 775 15.13 -46.37 1.26
N GLU A 776 15.01 -47.27 2.23
CA GLU A 776 15.95 -48.37 2.42
C GLU A 776 16.03 -49.17 1.11
N ALA A 777 17.22 -49.21 0.51
CA ALA A 777 17.49 -50.07 -0.62
C ALA A 777 17.29 -51.52 -0.17
N ALA A 778 16.25 -52.17 -0.66
CA ALA A 778 16.14 -53.62 -0.62
C ALA A 778 17.40 -54.18 -1.28
N ALA A 779 18.19 -54.91 -0.49
CA ALA A 779 19.41 -55.55 -0.92
C ALA A 779 19.10 -56.53 -2.06
N ASP A 780 19.61 -56.25 -3.26
CA ASP A 780 19.72 -57.25 -4.30
C ASP A 780 21.18 -57.64 -4.48
N THR A 781 21.55 -58.69 -3.75
CA THR A 781 22.69 -59.54 -4.06
C THR A 781 22.43 -60.24 -5.39
N THR A 782 23.16 -59.90 -6.47
CA THR A 782 24.00 -60.87 -7.21
C THR A 782 24.69 -60.30 -8.47
N GLN A 783 26.00 -60.58 -8.50
CA GLN A 783 26.86 -60.92 -9.65
C GLN A 783 27.47 -59.84 -10.57
N GLN A 784 28.78 -59.71 -10.33
CA GLN A 784 29.92 -59.31 -11.17
C GLN A 784 30.08 -60.15 -12.47
N PRO A 785 30.94 -59.74 -13.43
CA PRO A 785 32.40 -59.71 -13.28
C PRO A 785 33.02 -58.32 -13.09
#